data_AF-A0A381QV72-F1
#
_entry.id   AF-A0A381QV72-F1
#
_cell.length_a   1.000
_cell.length_b   1.000
_cell.length_c   1.000
_cell.angle_alpha   90.00
_cell.angle_beta   90.00
_cell.angle_gamma   90.00
#
_symmetry.space_group_name_H-M   'P 1'
#
loop_
_entity.id
_entity.type
_entity.pdbx_description
1 polymer ?
#
loop_
_entity_poly.entity_id
_entity_poly.type
_entity_poly.pdbx_seq_one_letter_code
_entity_poly.pdbx_strand_id
1 'polypeptide(L)'
;MNEISEINQFLTHIQKKWNRVRFILGAYLAITFLTGILLAVALFYYFQLTSTSYIAPIVLLLILGKYLYHNFRSNSLNGLDRYGAALLTEKKYPKLNNSLINSVQLGGYIGDPAREKLFSSAMIRELLARTQKQLTKLDANLVLENGKTAPARNLFLATMAVSMAVTLLLPNFWQQALINSKGSVSTPGITKIEEGIQSPITAEPEKNYQISDLGLTLNYPSYTRLTSKVIKPSDGSVASLPGTEVTIEGKTNEGFHEATLVVNAKDSILMESKNQFSFKGALLVRERGFYQFQLKGQSGAQFLLPQKYLVELEQDQTPRIILFPANPKPIYYDSDKIQIFYEGSDDFGIQNIELVAQIDDNSIRKKIKNFKENEKETQGRFTWNLALESLKPGQEVQYYLEIKDNDNISGPNKGQSEMMRFTIFDSREALENLVQLQDELTEKMIALLATGLVEDNILKTTTKDILYGKKLLASNADALIEIIGLAQHIKNQAEEFGNFPQPYLTLLNNIISRLKEIRQEKIETIDKIQRTLMKPTPVGYSLLSIEVLNDRMITHLERDILYLIKITNRQKMDQVMDLEDELSELTESLQEEFENLKNKNSPLNSNQLKSKLNQIQQTLKQLLDKLSQQNQSLPDEFLNSKSYQSMNLKEMMSSIEKIQELANKGKIDEAMEQLKKMAEDLRNFAEQLNQTNSSMEEMVDTQMMEQLNESMRELEGLEKKQSKIINETSEINQKLRQQQSKQSESLVKKFFEELKKDVESIQAILNDDKNFLNEHEAMKKTSKLLEKESTLNQEIQSLGQKAIDSSLKEKNLAENFTELNDRRRQRTKILNEINSLRTQGFQEFKEKLPELQKKYDTLKELAEINDLNDFNLLFKNTYPEILRWQGNLRTSRNLLEDIGGKMSDDLRQITRLNGEISKKLGTLKRSIEASNESLLSDEEKNRLKKMAQQEKNIRGKTDGMRKQFKEMNQRNPMLPPTLSQNMQMAGKNLKQAESRLNQNQVQRSIESENKAMKSIQKTQKILKDMKNSGSQMSRQGKPQNRLRLGTGNRRGSRRGGAIRMQKEKVLLPSEDQYKVPSEFREEILDAMKKETPKNYEQLVNEYYRELVQ
;
A
#
# COMPACT_ATOMS: atom_id res chain seq x y z
N MET A 1 -28.88 38.63 11.48
CA MET A 1 -27.57 39.03 12.08
C MET A 1 -27.20 38.11 13.24
N ASN A 2 -28.17 37.53 13.96
CA ASN A 2 -27.90 36.57 15.04
C ASN A 2 -27.29 35.25 14.54
N GLU A 3 -27.64 34.80 13.33
CA GLU A 3 -27.30 33.48 12.80
C GLU A 3 -25.79 33.32 12.55
N ILE A 4 -25.14 34.35 11.98
CA ILE A 4 -23.67 34.39 11.79
C ILE A 4 -22.95 34.41 13.14
N SER A 5 -23.50 35.13 14.12
CA SER A 5 -22.91 35.24 15.46
C SER A 5 -22.85 33.88 16.14
N GLU A 6 -23.94 33.11 16.07
CA GLU A 6 -24.04 31.77 16.65
C GLU A 6 -23.13 30.75 15.96
N ILE A 7 -23.06 30.77 14.62
CA ILE A 7 -22.11 29.95 13.86
C ILE A 7 -20.66 30.28 14.27
N ASN A 8 -20.35 31.57 14.40
CA ASN A 8 -19.02 32.00 14.85
C ASN A 8 -18.73 31.58 16.29
N GLN A 9 -19.70 31.61 17.20
CA GLN A 9 -19.54 31.14 18.58
C GLN A 9 -19.24 29.64 18.63
N PHE A 10 -19.98 28.82 17.85
CA PHE A 10 -19.74 27.38 17.74
C PHE A 10 -18.31 27.08 17.24
N LEU A 11 -17.86 27.76 16.20
CA LEU A 11 -16.49 27.60 15.68
C LEU A 11 -15.43 28.08 16.67
N THR A 12 -15.69 29.17 17.40
CA THR A 12 -14.79 29.68 18.44
C THR A 12 -14.63 28.67 19.59
N HIS A 13 -15.69 27.93 19.93
CA HIS A 13 -15.63 26.84 20.92
C HIS A 13 -14.68 25.73 20.46
N ILE A 14 -14.77 25.32 19.19
CA ILE A 14 -13.89 24.31 18.59
C ILE A 14 -12.44 24.80 18.55
N GLN A 15 -12.21 26.07 18.19
CA GLN A 15 -10.88 26.68 18.21
C GLN A 15 -10.28 26.70 19.63
N LYS A 16 -11.08 27.04 20.66
CA LYS A 16 -10.64 26.98 22.07
C LYS A 16 -10.27 25.56 22.48
N LYS A 17 -11.08 24.57 22.09
CA LYS A 17 -10.79 23.14 22.36
C LYS A 17 -9.53 22.66 21.65
N TRP A 18 -9.34 23.05 20.38
CA TRP A 18 -8.11 22.78 19.62
C TRP A 18 -6.89 23.37 20.30
N ASN A 19 -6.96 24.63 20.75
CA ASN A 19 -5.87 25.29 21.46
C ASN A 19 -5.53 24.60 22.77
N ARG A 20 -6.50 24.07 23.51
CA ARG A 20 -6.26 23.24 24.71
C ARG A 20 -5.54 21.94 24.36
N VAL A 21 -6.00 21.22 23.33
CA VAL A 21 -5.35 19.99 22.86
C VAL A 21 -3.91 20.26 22.40
N ARG A 22 -3.70 21.34 21.65
CA ARG A 22 -2.38 21.81 21.22
C ARG A 22 -1.46 22.12 22.41
N PHE A 23 -1.98 22.81 23.42
CA PHE A 23 -1.21 23.12 24.63
C PHE A 23 -0.80 21.84 25.37
N ILE A 24 -1.72 20.89 25.55
CA ILE A 24 -1.45 19.61 26.21
C ILE A 24 -0.43 18.77 25.40
N LEU A 25 -0.60 18.71 24.07
CA LEU A 25 0.35 18.03 23.18
C LEU A 25 1.75 18.65 23.27
N GLY A 26 1.83 19.98 23.21
CA GLY A 26 3.08 20.73 23.36
C GLY A 26 3.73 20.50 24.71
N ALA A 27 2.94 20.44 25.80
CA ALA A 27 3.43 20.14 27.13
C ALA A 27 4.03 18.72 27.23
N TYR A 28 3.33 17.69 26.72
CA TYR A 28 3.87 16.32 26.71
C TYR A 28 5.18 16.23 25.93
N LEU A 29 5.23 16.84 24.73
CA LEU A 29 6.44 16.85 23.91
C LEU A 29 7.60 17.60 24.59
N ALA A 30 7.34 18.77 25.17
CA ALA A 30 8.36 19.54 25.88
C ALA A 30 8.91 18.77 27.09
N ILE A 31 8.03 18.14 27.88
CA ILE A 31 8.45 17.36 29.04
C ILE A 31 9.20 16.11 28.60
N THR A 32 8.74 15.36 27.59
CA THR A 32 9.47 14.19 27.06
C THR A 32 10.87 14.52 26.58
N PHE A 33 11.04 15.70 25.97
CA PHE A 33 12.32 16.14 25.46
C PHE A 33 13.24 16.58 26.59
N LEU A 34 12.73 17.31 27.58
CA LEU A 34 13.48 17.68 28.77
C LEU A 34 13.93 16.44 29.57
N THR A 35 13.02 15.48 29.82
CA THR A 35 13.35 14.24 30.54
C THR A 35 14.29 13.36 29.73
N GLY A 36 14.08 13.27 28.41
CA GLY A 36 14.95 12.54 27.49
C GLY A 36 16.37 13.11 27.41
N ILE A 37 16.52 14.44 27.34
CA ILE A 37 17.83 15.11 27.41
C ILE A 37 18.48 14.85 28.76
N LEU A 38 17.74 15.04 29.87
CA LEU A 38 18.27 14.81 31.21
C LEU A 38 18.79 13.37 31.37
N LEU A 39 18.04 12.40 30.83
CA LEU A 39 18.41 10.99 30.85
C LEU A 39 19.59 10.69 29.91
N ALA A 40 19.65 11.30 28.72
CA ALA A 40 20.80 11.17 27.81
C ALA A 40 22.08 11.75 28.44
N VAL A 41 21.99 12.90 29.09
CA VAL A 41 23.10 13.53 29.82
C VAL A 41 23.51 12.68 31.02
N ALA A 42 22.56 12.13 31.77
CA ALA A 42 22.86 11.23 32.88
C ALA A 42 23.53 9.94 32.41
N LEU A 43 23.05 9.32 31.31
CA LEU A 43 23.71 8.16 30.70
C LEU A 43 25.12 8.49 30.24
N PHE A 44 25.31 9.66 29.63
CA PHE A 44 26.61 10.14 29.18
C PHE A 44 27.63 10.21 30.33
N TYR A 45 27.25 10.78 31.47
CA TYR A 45 28.13 10.84 32.64
C TYR A 45 28.24 9.51 33.39
N TYR A 46 27.20 8.68 33.39
CA TYR A 46 27.24 7.36 34.02
C TYR A 46 28.28 6.43 33.36
N PHE A 47 28.42 6.45 32.02
CA PHE A 47 29.25 5.50 31.27
C PHE A 47 30.72 5.87 31.02
N GLN A 48 31.24 7.00 31.56
CA GLN A 48 32.62 7.53 31.43
C GLN A 48 33.57 6.96 30.32
N LEU A 49 34.04 7.87 29.44
CA LEU A 49 35.25 7.81 28.58
C LEU A 49 35.62 6.47 27.90
N THR A 50 34.67 5.84 27.21
CA THR A 50 34.97 4.91 26.10
C THR A 50 34.29 5.38 24.82
N SER A 51 34.89 5.18 23.65
CA SER A 51 34.39 5.69 22.36
C SER A 51 32.99 5.19 21.99
N THR A 52 32.52 4.11 22.62
CA THR A 52 31.18 3.54 22.46
C THR A 52 30.12 4.18 23.37
N SER A 53 30.52 4.92 24.41
CA SER A 53 29.61 5.56 25.38
C SER A 53 28.76 6.70 24.79
N TYR A 54 29.17 7.25 23.65
CA TYR A 54 28.43 8.29 22.93
C TYR A 54 27.23 7.74 22.14
N ILE A 55 27.22 6.43 21.83
CA ILE A 55 26.23 5.85 20.91
C ILE A 55 24.83 5.88 21.54
N ALA A 56 24.69 5.43 22.78
CA ALA A 56 23.39 5.39 23.48
C ALA A 56 22.72 6.77 23.62
N PRO A 57 23.40 7.83 24.12
CA PRO A 57 22.80 9.16 24.21
C PRO A 57 22.54 9.79 22.84
N ILE A 58 23.41 9.57 21.84
CA ILE A 58 23.18 10.08 20.48
C ILE A 58 21.98 9.38 19.83
N VAL A 59 21.85 8.06 19.95
CA VAL A 59 20.71 7.30 19.41
C VAL A 59 19.41 7.75 20.08
N LEU A 60 19.42 7.95 21.41
CA LEU A 60 18.25 8.44 22.14
C LEU A 60 17.85 9.85 21.68
N LEU A 61 18.81 10.76 21.49
CA LEU A 61 18.56 12.10 20.95
C LEU A 61 18.11 12.09 19.49
N LEU A 62 18.60 11.15 18.66
CA LEU A 62 18.16 10.99 17.27
C LEU A 62 16.73 10.45 17.18
N ILE A 63 16.35 9.51 18.05
CA ILE A 63 14.98 8.98 18.13
C ILE A 63 14.01 10.08 18.59
N LEU A 64 14.35 10.79 19.68
CA LEU A 64 13.57 11.93 20.18
C LEU A 64 13.49 13.06 19.14
N GLY A 65 14.60 13.37 18.48
CA GLY A 65 14.70 14.39 17.44
C GLY A 65 13.89 14.05 16.19
N LYS A 66 13.93 12.79 15.72
CA LYS A 66 13.11 12.31 14.60
C LYS A 66 11.62 12.37 14.93
N TYR A 67 11.24 12.02 16.16
CA TYR A 67 9.85 12.09 16.61
C TYR A 67 9.34 13.52 16.74
N LEU A 68 10.17 14.43 17.27
CA LEU A 68 9.87 15.87 17.31
C LEU A 68 9.74 16.46 15.90
N TYR A 69 10.67 16.14 15.00
CA TYR A 69 10.64 16.61 13.61
C TYR A 69 9.37 16.14 12.88
N HIS A 70 8.96 14.89 13.07
CA HIS A 70 7.72 14.37 12.50
C HIS A 70 6.48 15.14 13.00
N ASN A 71 6.39 15.41 14.30
CA ASN A 71 5.28 16.17 14.90
C ASN A 71 5.30 17.66 14.55
N PHE A 72 6.48 18.25 14.36
CA PHE A 72 6.61 19.63 13.89
C PHE A 72 6.22 19.78 12.42
N ARG A 73 6.52 18.77 11.59
CA ARG A 73 6.15 18.72 10.17
C ARG A 73 4.67 18.39 9.94
N SER A 74 4.00 17.70 10.86
CA SER A 74 2.62 17.23 10.66
C SER A 74 1.53 18.32 10.81
N ASN A 75 1.88 19.62 10.81
CA ASN A 75 0.97 20.76 11.01
C ASN A 75 0.08 20.69 12.28
N SER A 76 0.26 19.69 13.15
CA SER A 76 -0.60 19.45 14.32
C SER A 76 -0.37 20.46 15.45
N LEU A 77 0.74 21.21 15.37
CA LEU A 77 1.08 22.33 16.28
C LEU A 77 0.68 23.70 15.71
N ASN A 78 -0.02 23.79 14.57
CA ASN A 78 -0.49 25.06 14.02
C ASN A 78 -1.83 25.48 14.64
N GLY A 79 -2.06 26.81 14.66
CA GLY A 79 -3.34 27.37 15.06
C GLY A 79 -4.43 27.01 14.05
N LEU A 80 -5.64 26.76 14.54
CA LEU A 80 -6.80 26.45 13.70
C LEU A 80 -7.56 27.75 13.42
N ASP A 81 -7.59 28.19 12.17
CA ASP A 81 -8.41 29.32 11.73
C ASP A 81 -9.90 28.92 11.63
N ARG A 82 -10.78 29.90 11.38
CA ARG A 82 -12.24 29.64 11.35
C ARG A 82 -12.63 28.69 10.21
N TYR A 83 -11.97 28.82 9.06
CA TYR A 83 -12.18 27.92 7.91
C TYR A 83 -11.73 26.49 8.24
N GLY A 84 -10.58 26.32 8.88
CA GLY A 84 -10.12 25.02 9.36
C GLY A 84 -11.05 24.41 10.40
N ALA A 85 -11.62 25.21 11.30
CA ALA A 85 -12.61 24.74 12.28
C ALA A 85 -13.92 24.27 11.61
N ALA A 86 -14.40 24.98 10.59
CA ALA A 86 -15.54 24.57 9.80
C ALA A 86 -15.26 23.24 9.08
N LEU A 87 -14.12 23.14 8.41
CA LEU A 87 -13.73 21.95 7.65
C LEU A 87 -13.51 20.71 8.54
N LEU A 88 -12.96 20.88 9.74
CA LEU A 88 -12.84 19.80 10.72
C LEU A 88 -14.20 19.32 11.21
N THR A 89 -15.14 20.25 11.42
CA THR A 89 -16.50 19.92 11.85
C THR A 89 -17.21 19.12 10.76
N GLU A 90 -17.10 19.54 9.50
CA GLU A 90 -17.73 18.86 8.36
C GLU A 90 -17.08 17.50 8.06
N LYS A 91 -15.78 17.35 8.32
CA LYS A 91 -15.11 16.05 8.23
C LYS A 91 -15.65 15.04 9.24
N LYS A 92 -15.99 15.48 10.46
CA LYS A 92 -16.58 14.61 11.50
C LYS A 92 -18.08 14.40 11.29
N TYR A 93 -18.77 15.41 10.76
CA TYR A 93 -20.19 15.37 10.43
C TYR A 93 -20.42 15.61 8.94
N PRO A 94 -20.21 14.59 8.07
CA PRO A 94 -20.35 14.73 6.62
C PRO A 94 -21.74 15.19 6.19
N LYS A 95 -22.76 14.97 7.04
CA LYS A 95 -24.15 15.41 6.83
C LYS A 95 -24.30 16.93 6.67
N LEU A 96 -23.32 17.72 7.12
CA LEU A 96 -23.30 19.17 6.91
C LEU A 96 -23.05 19.55 5.44
N ASN A 97 -22.50 18.65 4.61
CA ASN A 97 -22.34 18.79 3.16
C ASN A 97 -21.83 20.17 2.70
N ASN A 98 -20.70 20.62 3.26
CA ASN A 98 -20.06 21.92 2.97
C ASN A 98 -20.89 23.16 3.33
N SER A 99 -22.04 23.01 4.01
CA SER A 99 -22.91 24.14 4.37
C SER A 99 -22.28 25.07 5.42
N LEU A 100 -21.47 24.53 6.33
CA LEU A 100 -20.79 25.28 7.39
C LEU A 100 -19.62 26.09 6.83
N ILE A 101 -18.79 25.48 5.98
CA ILE A 101 -17.68 26.21 5.36
C ILE A 101 -18.19 27.29 4.41
N ASN A 102 -19.24 27.00 3.63
CA ASN A 102 -19.87 27.98 2.75
C ASN A 102 -20.53 29.11 3.55
N SER A 103 -21.18 28.79 4.67
CA SER A 103 -21.74 29.80 5.59
C SER A 103 -20.67 30.74 6.13
N VAL A 104 -19.48 30.24 6.47
CA VAL A 104 -18.37 31.07 6.98
C VAL A 104 -17.74 31.92 5.87
N GLN A 105 -17.59 31.36 4.66
CA GLN A 105 -17.05 32.08 3.50
C GLN A 105 -18.00 33.19 3.03
N LEU A 106 -19.30 32.89 2.96
CA LEU A 106 -20.31 33.79 2.43
C LEU A 106 -20.88 34.74 3.49
N GLY A 107 -20.86 34.37 4.77
CA GLY A 107 -21.40 35.19 5.86
C GLY A 107 -20.68 36.53 6.00
N GLY A 108 -19.40 36.62 5.62
CA GLY A 108 -18.63 37.87 5.59
C GLY A 108 -19.03 38.83 4.46
N TYR A 109 -19.89 38.41 3.52
CA TYR A 109 -20.40 39.26 2.43
C TYR A 109 -21.71 39.98 2.78
N ILE A 110 -22.33 39.66 3.92
CA ILE A 110 -23.53 40.37 4.41
C ILE A 110 -23.10 41.72 5.01
N GLY A 111 -23.64 42.82 4.48
CA GLY A 111 -23.36 44.17 4.95
C GLY A 111 -22.32 44.97 4.15
N ASP A 112 -21.73 44.40 3.09
CA ASP A 112 -20.87 45.12 2.13
C ASP A 112 -21.68 45.39 0.83
N PRO A 113 -22.09 46.65 0.55
CA PRO A 113 -22.94 46.99 -0.58
C PRO A 113 -22.34 46.65 -1.94
N ALA A 114 -21.00 46.58 -2.05
CA ALA A 114 -20.33 46.25 -3.30
C ALA A 114 -20.32 44.73 -3.56
N ARG A 115 -20.27 43.92 -2.50
CA ARG A 115 -20.21 42.45 -2.59
C ARG A 115 -21.59 41.80 -2.54
N GLU A 116 -22.61 42.46 -1.99
CA GLU A 116 -24.01 42.03 -2.07
C GLU A 116 -24.58 42.01 -3.51
N LYS A 117 -23.92 42.69 -4.46
CA LYS A 117 -24.25 42.57 -5.90
C LYS A 117 -23.78 41.26 -6.55
N LEU A 118 -22.82 40.55 -5.94
CA LEU A 118 -22.23 39.32 -6.50
C LEU A 118 -22.96 38.05 -6.05
N PHE A 119 -23.60 38.06 -4.88
CA PHE A 119 -24.29 36.91 -4.30
C PHE A 119 -25.64 37.34 -3.68
N SER A 120 -26.68 36.54 -3.83
CA SER A 120 -28.02 36.86 -3.29
C SER A 120 -27.99 36.88 -1.76
N SER A 121 -28.20 38.05 -1.16
CA SER A 121 -28.23 38.23 0.30
C SER A 121 -29.31 37.39 0.98
N ALA A 122 -30.44 37.16 0.31
CA ALA A 122 -31.51 36.28 0.79
C ALA A 122 -31.06 34.81 0.86
N MET A 123 -30.33 34.34 -0.15
CA MET A 123 -29.80 32.96 -0.17
C MET A 123 -28.71 32.75 0.87
N ILE A 124 -27.84 33.75 1.08
CA ILE A 124 -26.83 33.66 2.13
C ILE A 124 -27.50 33.62 3.52
N ARG A 125 -28.52 34.45 3.77
CA ARG A 125 -29.28 34.42 5.03
C ARG A 125 -30.00 33.08 5.26
N GLU A 126 -30.60 32.51 4.22
CA GLU A 126 -31.25 31.20 4.32
C GLU A 126 -30.24 30.07 4.55
N LEU A 127 -29.09 30.10 3.86
CA LEU A 127 -27.98 29.17 4.10
C LEU A 127 -27.51 29.25 5.56
N LEU A 128 -27.30 30.47 6.07
CA LEU A 128 -26.89 30.69 7.46
C LEU A 128 -27.93 30.18 8.45
N ALA A 129 -29.22 30.41 8.21
CA ALA A 129 -30.30 29.92 9.06
C ALA A 129 -30.38 28.38 9.06
N ARG A 130 -30.25 27.74 7.89
CA ARG A 130 -30.23 26.27 7.78
C ARG A 130 -29.02 25.66 8.47
N THR A 131 -27.84 26.21 8.23
CA THR A 131 -26.60 25.76 8.87
C THR A 131 -26.68 25.94 10.38
N GLN A 132 -27.18 27.07 10.88
CA GLN A 132 -27.39 27.29 12.32
C GLN A 132 -28.33 26.25 12.93
N LYS A 133 -29.47 25.95 12.29
CA LYS A 133 -30.42 24.92 12.73
C LYS A 133 -29.84 23.49 12.71
N GLN A 134 -28.88 23.22 11.83
CA GLN A 134 -28.16 21.94 11.82
C GLN A 134 -27.10 21.89 12.92
N LEU A 135 -26.38 22.99 13.16
CA LEU A 135 -25.37 23.09 14.22
C LEU A 135 -25.98 22.94 15.62
N THR A 136 -27.19 23.43 15.87
CA THR A 136 -27.85 23.29 17.19
C THR A 136 -28.14 21.84 17.58
N LYS A 137 -28.10 20.91 16.61
CA LYS A 137 -28.26 19.46 16.83
C LYS A 137 -26.93 18.73 17.03
N LEU A 138 -25.80 19.42 16.91
CA LEU A 138 -24.47 18.84 16.98
C LEU A 138 -23.77 19.26 18.27
N ASP A 139 -23.12 18.29 18.93
CA ASP A 139 -22.27 18.59 20.07
C ASP A 139 -20.89 19.02 19.61
N ALA A 140 -20.55 20.29 19.84
CA ALA A 140 -19.23 20.85 19.54
C ALA A 140 -18.10 20.09 20.26
N ASN A 141 -18.38 19.44 21.38
CA ASN A 141 -17.39 18.67 22.13
C ASN A 141 -17.00 17.36 21.44
N LEU A 142 -17.86 16.78 20.59
CA LEU A 142 -17.58 15.51 19.91
C LEU A 142 -16.80 15.67 18.59
N VAL A 143 -16.60 16.91 18.12
CA VAL A 143 -15.84 17.21 16.88
C VAL A 143 -14.37 16.79 16.99
N LEU A 144 -13.79 16.90 18.19
CA LEU A 144 -12.39 16.55 18.46
C LEU A 144 -12.34 15.35 19.40
N GLU A 145 -11.92 14.19 18.86
CA GLU A 145 -11.59 13.01 19.67
C GLU A 145 -10.36 13.26 20.53
N ASN A 146 -10.46 12.93 21.83
CA ASN A 146 -9.38 13.06 22.80
C ASN A 146 -8.16 12.15 22.48
N GLY A 147 -8.25 11.30 21.46
CA GLY A 147 -7.20 10.36 21.04
C GLY A 147 -5.95 11.02 20.42
N LYS A 148 -6.03 12.28 19.96
CA LYS A 148 -4.87 12.96 19.33
C LYS A 148 -3.67 13.16 20.26
N THR A 149 -3.90 13.24 21.58
CA THR A 149 -2.81 13.36 22.57
C THR A 149 -2.32 12.01 23.09
N ALA A 150 -3.02 10.91 22.79
CA ALA A 150 -2.69 9.58 23.30
C ALA A 150 -1.27 9.10 22.92
N PRO A 151 -0.77 9.23 21.68
CA PRO A 151 0.58 8.78 21.34
C PRO A 151 1.66 9.61 22.06
N ALA A 152 1.50 10.94 22.15
CA ALA A 152 2.43 11.79 22.88
C ALA A 152 2.39 11.55 24.40
N ARG A 153 1.20 11.28 24.95
CA ARG A 153 1.03 10.86 26.36
C ARG A 153 1.70 9.52 26.61
N ASN A 154 1.51 8.53 25.73
CA ASN A 154 2.12 7.21 25.89
C ASN A 154 3.64 7.28 25.76
N LEU A 155 4.17 8.13 24.88
CA LEU A 155 5.61 8.40 24.81
C LEU A 155 6.11 9.08 26.09
N PHE A 156 5.39 10.07 26.62
CA PHE A 156 5.67 10.67 27.92
C PHE A 156 5.69 9.64 29.04
N LEU A 157 4.67 8.78 29.12
CA LEU A 157 4.61 7.70 30.10
C LEU A 157 5.73 6.67 29.90
N ALA A 158 6.07 6.32 28.67
CA ALA A 158 7.17 5.40 28.36
C ALA A 158 8.53 5.99 28.75
N THR A 159 8.81 7.24 28.38
CA THR A 159 10.05 7.94 28.78
C THR A 159 10.15 8.11 30.30
N MET A 160 9.03 8.38 30.97
CA MET A 160 8.98 8.43 32.43
C MET A 160 9.16 7.04 33.07
N ALA A 161 8.53 6.00 32.51
CA ALA A 161 8.66 4.62 32.97
C ALA A 161 10.08 4.09 32.76
N VAL A 162 10.74 4.42 31.65
CA VAL A 162 12.15 4.10 31.42
C VAL A 162 13.04 4.84 32.41
N SER A 163 12.80 6.14 32.64
CA SER A 163 13.52 6.90 33.67
C SER A 163 13.35 6.26 35.05
N MET A 164 12.11 5.85 35.40
CA MET A 164 11.79 5.20 36.67
C MET A 164 12.39 3.78 36.77
N ALA A 165 12.36 2.99 35.69
CA ALA A 165 13.00 1.68 35.64
C ALA A 165 14.51 1.81 35.80
N VAL A 166 15.13 2.80 35.16
CA VAL A 166 16.55 3.12 35.35
C VAL A 166 16.82 3.55 36.80
N THR A 167 15.95 4.33 37.43
CA THR A 167 16.11 4.67 38.87
C THR A 167 15.98 3.45 39.79
N LEU A 168 15.12 2.49 39.46
CA LEU A 168 14.81 1.34 40.33
C LEU A 168 15.80 0.19 40.15
N LEU A 169 16.12 -0.15 38.90
CA LEU A 169 17.04 -1.23 38.55
C LEU A 169 18.50 -0.85 38.81
N LEU A 170 18.80 0.45 38.74
CA LEU A 170 20.12 1.00 39.04
C LEU A 170 19.93 2.08 40.12
N PRO A 171 19.79 1.70 41.40
CA PRO A 171 19.49 2.63 42.51
C PRO A 171 20.52 3.76 42.63
N ASN A 172 21.77 3.45 42.28
CA ASN A 172 22.88 4.40 42.31
C ASN A 172 23.06 5.13 40.98
N PHE A 173 22.21 4.95 39.95
CA PHE A 173 22.40 5.53 38.62
C PHE A 173 22.50 7.05 38.64
N TRP A 174 21.53 7.72 39.26
CA TRP A 174 21.55 9.18 39.34
C TRP A 174 22.66 9.67 40.26
N GLN A 175 22.93 8.96 41.36
CA GLN A 175 24.05 9.30 42.24
C GLN A 175 25.38 9.17 41.49
N GLN A 176 25.59 8.09 40.75
CA GLN A 176 26.83 7.78 40.04
C GLN A 176 27.00 8.61 38.77
N ALA A 177 25.93 8.92 38.04
CA ALA A 177 25.97 9.90 36.95
C ALA A 177 26.35 11.30 37.47
N LEU A 178 25.82 11.68 38.64
CA LEU A 178 26.07 12.98 39.27
C LEU A 178 27.45 13.03 39.94
N ILE A 179 27.93 11.93 40.52
CA ILE A 179 29.31 11.74 41.01
C ILE A 179 30.30 11.70 39.84
N ASN A 180 29.99 11.01 38.75
CA ASN A 180 30.87 10.98 37.58
C ASN A 180 30.91 12.33 36.84
N SER A 181 29.86 13.15 36.95
CA SER A 181 29.87 14.55 36.53
C SER A 181 30.67 15.48 37.49
N LYS A 182 30.99 14.99 38.70
CA LYS A 182 31.72 15.68 39.77
C LYS A 182 32.85 14.77 40.30
N GLY A 183 33.91 14.59 39.51
CA GLY A 183 34.87 13.49 39.65
C GLY A 183 35.32 13.04 41.07
N SER A 184 35.29 11.70 41.23
CA SER A 184 36.12 10.80 42.07
C SER A 184 35.76 10.50 43.54
N VAL A 185 35.70 9.19 43.86
CA VAL A 185 36.36 8.42 44.98
C VAL A 185 35.49 7.34 45.72
N SER A 186 35.94 6.06 45.60
CA SER A 186 35.96 4.84 46.49
C SER A 186 34.75 4.10 47.15
N THR A 187 34.55 2.82 46.75
CA THR A 187 34.57 1.44 47.38
C THR A 187 34.27 1.13 48.91
N PRO A 188 34.11 -0.17 49.38
CA PRO A 188 32.87 -0.98 49.58
C PRO A 188 32.69 -1.67 50.99
N GLY A 189 31.65 -2.51 51.23
CA GLY A 189 31.53 -3.49 52.36
C GLY A 189 30.20 -4.29 52.33
N ILE A 190 30.13 -5.64 52.25
CA ILE A 190 30.32 -6.80 53.19
C ILE A 190 29.05 -7.25 53.99
N THR A 191 28.94 -8.58 54.13
CA THR A 191 27.95 -9.63 54.53
C THR A 191 27.29 -9.64 55.93
N LYS A 192 26.21 -10.46 56.11
CA LYS A 192 26.02 -11.62 57.06
C LYS A 192 24.51 -11.98 57.32
N ILE A 193 24.05 -13.25 57.21
CA ILE A 193 23.91 -14.40 58.17
C ILE A 193 22.78 -14.24 59.23
N GLU A 194 21.85 -15.21 59.39
CA GLU A 194 21.75 -16.20 60.51
C GLU A 194 20.38 -16.92 60.69
N GLU A 195 20.44 -18.16 61.19
CA GLU A 195 19.37 -19.13 61.50
C GLU A 195 18.89 -19.09 62.98
N GLY A 196 17.82 -19.84 63.29
CA GLY A 196 17.59 -20.50 64.60
C GLY A 196 16.18 -20.35 65.18
N ILE A 197 15.57 -21.22 65.99
CA ILE A 197 15.84 -22.53 66.66
C ILE A 197 14.46 -23.04 67.17
N GLN A 198 14.24 -24.35 67.28
CA GLN A 198 13.15 -25.00 68.06
C GLN A 198 13.72 -25.91 69.15
N SER A 199 12.95 -26.15 70.22
CA SER A 199 12.82 -27.41 71.04
C SER A 199 12.00 -27.13 72.34
N PRO A 200 11.58 -28.12 73.16
CA PRO A 200 10.70 -29.29 72.91
C PRO A 200 9.74 -29.56 74.12
N ILE A 201 9.08 -30.72 74.22
CA ILE A 201 8.81 -31.54 75.44
C ILE A 201 8.15 -32.90 75.05
N THR A 202 8.40 -33.94 75.85
CA THR A 202 8.39 -35.40 75.58
C THR A 202 7.39 -36.20 76.44
N ALA A 203 7.00 -37.41 75.99
CA ALA A 203 6.94 -38.72 76.71
C ALA A 203 5.92 -39.69 76.03
N GLU A 204 5.94 -41.03 76.03
CA GLU A 204 6.89 -42.18 75.97
C GLU A 204 5.99 -43.49 75.81
N PRO A 205 6.47 -44.75 75.72
CA PRO A 205 6.64 -45.50 74.47
C PRO A 205 5.80 -46.81 74.30
N GLU A 206 5.49 -47.17 73.05
CA GLU A 206 5.26 -48.56 72.60
C GLU A 206 6.28 -48.86 71.49
N LYS A 207 6.70 -50.12 71.29
CA LYS A 207 7.72 -50.49 70.27
C LYS A 207 7.37 -49.89 68.91
N ASN A 208 8.12 -48.86 68.51
CA ASN A 208 7.79 -48.00 67.39
C ASN A 208 8.78 -48.25 66.27
N TYR A 209 8.37 -49.01 65.23
CA TYR A 209 9.13 -49.07 63.99
C TYR A 209 9.15 -47.67 63.39
N GLN A 210 10.34 -47.08 63.27
CA GLN A 210 10.56 -45.75 62.69
C GLN A 210 11.41 -45.88 61.43
N ILE A 211 11.01 -45.15 60.40
CA ILE A 211 11.75 -45.04 59.15
C ILE A 211 12.66 -43.82 59.22
N SER A 212 13.93 -44.03 58.89
CA SER A 212 14.99 -43.03 58.83
C SER A 212 15.68 -43.08 57.47
N ASP A 213 16.45 -42.03 57.13
CA ASP A 213 17.22 -41.94 55.87
C ASP A 213 16.39 -42.12 54.59
N LEU A 214 15.16 -41.60 54.57
CA LEU A 214 14.29 -41.73 53.40
C LEU A 214 14.85 -40.93 52.20
N GLY A 215 14.94 -41.57 51.04
CA GLY A 215 15.35 -40.97 49.78
C GLY A 215 14.33 -41.30 48.68
N LEU A 216 14.04 -40.32 47.83
CA LEU A 216 13.17 -40.47 46.67
C LEU A 216 13.94 -40.18 45.38
N THR A 217 13.77 -41.04 44.37
CA THR A 217 14.23 -40.77 43.00
C THR A 217 13.03 -40.77 42.07
N LEU A 218 12.74 -39.61 41.46
CA LEU A 218 11.65 -39.41 40.51
C LEU A 218 12.15 -39.64 39.08
N ASN A 219 11.63 -40.66 38.40
CA ASN A 219 11.88 -40.92 36.98
C ASN A 219 10.65 -40.48 36.17
N TYR A 220 10.77 -39.32 35.50
CA TYR A 220 9.67 -38.72 34.75
C TYR A 220 9.34 -39.47 33.44
N PRO A 221 8.09 -39.37 32.94
CA PRO A 221 7.69 -39.98 31.67
C PRO A 221 8.57 -39.53 30.49
N SER A 222 8.77 -40.41 29.52
CA SER A 222 9.65 -40.17 28.36
C SER A 222 9.23 -38.98 27.49
N TYR A 223 7.95 -38.63 27.46
CA TYR A 223 7.44 -37.48 26.69
C TYR A 223 7.92 -36.13 27.26
N THR A 224 8.17 -36.06 28.58
CA THR A 224 8.63 -34.84 29.27
C THR A 224 10.12 -34.55 29.07
N ARG A 225 10.92 -35.60 28.80
CA ARG A 225 12.39 -35.57 28.70
C ARG A 225 13.10 -34.96 29.93
N LEU A 226 12.45 -34.90 31.07
CA LEU A 226 13.06 -34.44 32.31
C LEU A 226 14.07 -35.47 32.84
N THR A 227 15.22 -35.01 33.33
CA THR A 227 16.20 -35.88 34.00
C THR A 227 15.67 -36.34 35.35
N SER A 228 16.08 -37.54 35.79
CA SER A 228 15.63 -38.04 37.08
C SER A 228 16.07 -37.14 38.25
N LYS A 229 15.18 -36.93 39.21
CA LYS A 229 15.39 -36.03 40.36
C LYS A 229 15.55 -36.84 41.65
N VAL A 230 16.68 -36.68 42.33
CA VAL A 230 16.96 -37.36 43.61
C VAL A 230 16.75 -36.40 44.78
N ILE A 231 15.97 -36.81 45.77
CA ILE A 231 15.61 -36.04 46.97
C ILE A 231 16.06 -36.86 48.19
N LYS A 232 17.15 -36.45 48.85
CA LYS A 232 17.69 -37.12 50.04
C LYS A 232 18.40 -36.11 50.98
N PRO A 233 17.98 -35.99 52.26
CA PRO A 233 16.85 -36.66 52.89
C PRO A 233 15.50 -36.15 52.35
N SER A 234 14.52 -37.05 52.27
CA SER A 234 13.14 -36.73 51.89
C SER A 234 12.20 -36.86 53.09
N ASP A 235 11.15 -36.06 53.12
CA ASP A 235 10.02 -36.21 54.06
C ASP A 235 9.02 -37.31 53.63
N GLY A 236 9.22 -37.87 52.44
CA GLY A 236 8.42 -38.92 51.82
C GLY A 236 7.20 -38.42 51.06
N SER A 237 6.95 -37.11 51.01
CA SER A 237 5.92 -36.57 50.12
C SER A 237 6.35 -36.68 48.66
N VAL A 238 5.41 -37.03 47.77
CA VAL A 238 5.63 -37.16 46.33
C VAL A 238 4.69 -36.23 45.60
N ALA A 239 5.24 -35.24 44.89
CA ALA A 239 4.50 -34.40 43.93
C ALA A 239 5.14 -34.56 42.55
N SER A 240 4.38 -35.10 41.57
CA SER A 240 4.89 -35.32 40.22
C SER A 240 3.78 -35.49 39.18
N LEU A 241 4.16 -35.47 37.90
CA LEU A 241 3.28 -35.75 36.76
C LEU A 241 2.78 -37.22 36.76
N PRO A 242 1.55 -37.49 36.29
CA PRO A 242 1.06 -38.85 36.05
C PRO A 242 2.03 -39.66 35.18
N GLY A 243 2.27 -40.92 35.57
CA GLY A 243 3.21 -41.82 34.91
C GLY A 243 4.67 -41.71 35.40
N THR A 244 4.97 -40.84 36.36
CA THR A 244 6.30 -40.80 37.01
C THR A 244 6.51 -42.04 37.86
N GLU A 245 7.64 -42.71 37.69
CA GLU A 245 8.07 -43.81 38.56
C GLU A 245 8.93 -43.27 39.72
N VAL A 246 8.45 -43.44 40.95
CA VAL A 246 9.12 -42.99 42.17
C VAL A 246 9.81 -44.17 42.81
N THR A 247 11.13 -44.15 42.85
CA THR A 247 11.91 -45.11 43.64
C THR A 247 12.11 -44.58 45.05
N ILE A 248 11.68 -45.35 46.05
CA ILE A 248 11.72 -45.01 47.47
C ILE A 248 12.76 -45.90 48.13
N GLU A 249 13.74 -45.32 48.81
CA GLU A 249 14.71 -46.03 49.65
C GLU A 249 14.68 -45.51 51.08
N GLY A 250 14.86 -46.39 52.07
CA GLY A 250 14.85 -46.00 53.47
C GLY A 250 15.42 -47.07 54.38
N LYS A 251 15.61 -46.71 55.65
CA LYS A 251 16.10 -47.60 56.70
C LYS A 251 15.15 -47.66 57.88
N THR A 252 15.12 -48.79 58.58
CA THR A 252 14.33 -48.99 59.80
C THR A 252 15.23 -49.03 61.02
N ASN A 253 14.71 -48.56 62.15
CA ASN A 253 15.39 -48.64 63.46
C ASN A 253 15.42 -50.08 64.03
N GLU A 254 14.52 -50.95 63.59
CA GLU A 254 14.38 -52.35 64.01
C GLU A 254 14.43 -53.29 62.80
N GLY A 255 14.88 -54.54 63.00
CA GLY A 255 15.07 -55.49 61.91
C GLY A 255 13.77 -56.12 61.39
N PHE A 256 13.61 -56.26 60.07
CA PHE A 256 12.42 -56.83 59.43
C PHE A 256 12.74 -58.00 58.48
N HIS A 257 11.76 -58.87 58.23
CA HIS A 257 11.84 -59.95 57.24
C HIS A 257 11.33 -59.52 55.86
N GLU A 258 10.28 -58.71 55.83
CA GLU A 258 9.60 -58.29 54.60
C GLU A 258 9.08 -56.85 54.76
N ALA A 259 9.25 -56.03 53.74
CA ALA A 259 8.71 -54.68 53.69
C ALA A 259 7.79 -54.55 52.49
N THR A 260 6.59 -54.02 52.70
CA THR A 260 5.58 -53.84 51.68
C THR A 260 5.11 -52.40 51.68
N LEU A 261 5.08 -51.78 50.50
CA LEU A 261 4.54 -50.45 50.28
C LEU A 261 3.05 -50.56 49.98
N VAL A 262 2.20 -50.01 50.83
CA VAL A 262 0.74 -50.02 50.68
C VAL A 262 0.27 -48.66 50.16
N VAL A 263 -0.33 -48.63 48.99
CA VAL A 263 -0.79 -47.41 48.30
C VAL A 263 -2.31 -47.34 48.36
N ASN A 264 -2.84 -46.19 48.81
CA ASN A 264 -4.27 -45.92 48.93
C ASN A 264 -5.07 -47.02 49.67
N ALA A 265 -4.40 -47.77 50.56
CA ALA A 265 -4.95 -48.91 51.29
C ALA A 265 -5.53 -50.05 50.41
N LYS A 266 -5.13 -50.14 49.13
CA LYS A 266 -5.62 -51.16 48.18
C LYS A 266 -4.49 -51.96 47.55
N ASP A 267 -3.49 -51.26 47.03
CA ASP A 267 -2.40 -51.87 46.28
C ASP A 267 -1.19 -52.08 47.20
N SER A 268 -0.67 -53.30 47.26
CA SER A 268 0.50 -53.66 48.07
C SER A 268 1.67 -54.06 47.17
N ILE A 269 2.77 -53.31 47.22
CA ILE A 269 3.97 -53.54 46.40
C ILE A 269 5.08 -54.06 47.31
N LEU A 270 5.58 -55.26 47.02
CA LEU A 270 6.70 -55.84 47.76
C LEU A 270 7.99 -55.04 47.50
N MET A 271 8.72 -54.70 48.56
CA MET A 271 9.97 -53.94 48.48
C MET A 271 11.18 -54.87 48.52
N GLU A 272 12.24 -54.49 47.81
CA GLU A 272 13.54 -55.17 47.85
C GLU A 272 14.31 -54.78 49.12
N SER A 273 14.67 -55.76 49.94
CA SER A 273 15.51 -55.55 51.12
C SER A 273 17.00 -55.74 50.77
N LYS A 274 17.84 -54.73 50.96
CA LYS A 274 19.31 -54.87 50.77
C LYS A 274 19.98 -55.54 51.97
N ASN A 275 19.44 -55.34 53.17
CA ASN A 275 19.83 -56.01 54.41
C ASN A 275 18.62 -55.99 55.38
N GLN A 276 18.79 -56.50 56.61
CA GLN A 276 17.70 -56.57 57.61
C GLN A 276 17.14 -55.20 58.07
N PHE A 277 17.73 -54.08 57.63
CA PHE A 277 17.40 -52.73 58.09
C PHE A 277 17.15 -51.73 56.95
N SER A 278 17.23 -52.14 55.67
CA SER A 278 17.10 -51.21 54.54
C SER A 278 16.25 -51.81 53.42
N PHE A 279 15.41 -50.97 52.85
CA PHE A 279 14.46 -51.32 51.82
C PHE A 279 14.54 -50.37 50.63
N LYS A 280 14.15 -50.87 49.45
CA LYS A 280 13.99 -50.12 48.22
C LYS A 280 12.74 -50.61 47.48
N GLY A 281 11.87 -49.71 47.07
CA GLY A 281 10.68 -50.07 46.29
C GLY A 281 10.37 -49.01 45.25
N ALA A 282 9.54 -49.34 44.27
CA ALA A 282 9.12 -48.41 43.22
C ALA A 282 7.60 -48.29 43.20
N LEU A 283 7.12 -47.06 43.00
CA LEU A 283 5.71 -46.71 42.89
C LEU A 283 5.47 -45.90 41.61
N LEU A 284 4.51 -46.29 40.80
CA LEU A 284 4.06 -45.50 39.65
C LEU A 284 2.96 -44.52 40.07
N VAL A 285 3.19 -43.23 39.91
CA VAL A 285 2.22 -42.17 40.23
C VAL A 285 1.10 -42.19 39.19
N ARG A 286 -0.13 -42.53 39.60
CA ARG A 286 -1.31 -42.59 38.70
C ARG A 286 -2.46 -41.69 39.15
N GLU A 287 -2.72 -41.66 40.45
CA GLU A 287 -3.81 -40.93 41.07
C GLU A 287 -3.34 -40.25 42.36
N ARG A 288 -4.08 -39.23 42.80
CA ARG A 288 -3.82 -38.55 44.08
C ARG A 288 -4.14 -39.48 45.25
N GLY A 289 -3.37 -39.39 46.32
CA GLY A 289 -3.61 -40.22 47.50
C GLY A 289 -2.46 -40.25 48.49
N PHE A 290 -2.18 -41.42 49.07
CA PHE A 290 -1.09 -41.61 50.02
C PHE A 290 -0.53 -43.03 49.97
N TYR A 291 0.72 -43.19 50.41
CA TYR A 291 1.31 -44.50 50.66
C TYR A 291 1.74 -44.65 52.11
N GLN A 292 1.81 -45.90 52.57
CA GLN A 292 2.24 -46.31 53.90
C GLN A 292 3.17 -47.50 53.79
N PHE A 293 3.97 -47.74 54.82
CA PHE A 293 4.83 -48.91 54.90
C PHE A 293 4.22 -49.95 55.83
N GLN A 294 4.22 -51.20 55.39
CA GLN A 294 3.87 -52.35 56.20
C GLN A 294 5.10 -53.23 56.34
N LEU A 295 5.53 -53.48 57.57
CA LEU A 295 6.72 -54.27 57.88
C LEU A 295 6.33 -55.57 58.56
N LYS A 296 6.94 -56.68 58.15
CA LYS A 296 6.80 -57.97 58.83
C LYS A 296 8.02 -58.19 59.73
N GLY A 297 7.79 -58.17 61.04
CA GLY A 297 8.85 -58.36 62.04
C GLY A 297 9.37 -59.80 62.09
N GLN A 298 10.47 -60.02 62.84
CA GLN A 298 11.11 -61.34 62.96
C GLN A 298 10.21 -62.43 63.57
N SER A 299 9.19 -62.05 64.34
CA SER A 299 8.19 -62.97 64.91
C SER A 299 7.07 -63.36 63.92
N GLY A 300 7.09 -62.84 62.70
CA GLY A 300 6.07 -63.07 61.67
C GLY A 300 4.86 -62.12 61.74
N ALA A 301 4.76 -61.28 62.78
CA ALA A 301 3.70 -60.26 62.91
C ALA A 301 3.90 -59.10 61.92
N GLN A 302 2.80 -58.64 61.31
CA GLN A 302 2.78 -57.52 60.37
C GLN A 302 2.39 -56.22 61.10
N PHE A 303 3.17 -55.15 60.88
CA PHE A 303 2.98 -53.82 61.46
C PHE A 303 2.78 -52.81 60.33
N LEU A 304 1.58 -52.25 60.19
CA LEU A 304 1.31 -51.13 59.29
C LEU A 304 1.67 -49.83 60.03
N LEU A 305 2.60 -49.05 59.47
CA LEU A 305 3.02 -47.81 60.09
C LEU A 305 1.92 -46.74 59.95
N PRO A 306 1.62 -45.97 61.03
CA PRO A 306 0.56 -44.98 61.01
C PRO A 306 0.88 -43.77 60.11
N GLN A 307 2.16 -43.50 59.83
CA GLN A 307 2.58 -42.40 58.98
C GLN A 307 2.09 -42.60 57.54
N LYS A 308 1.35 -41.60 57.03
CA LYS A 308 0.88 -41.53 55.65
C LYS A 308 1.71 -40.51 54.88
N TYR A 309 2.26 -40.95 53.76
CA TYR A 309 3.06 -40.12 52.87
C TYR A 309 2.20 -39.70 51.69
N LEU A 310 2.04 -38.39 51.49
CA LEU A 310 1.11 -37.83 50.51
C LEU A 310 1.64 -37.98 49.08
N VAL A 311 0.75 -38.32 48.14
CA VAL A 311 1.00 -38.34 46.70
C VAL A 311 0.10 -37.31 46.01
N GLU A 312 0.70 -36.26 45.47
CA GLU A 312 0.04 -35.19 44.72
C GLU A 312 0.33 -35.31 43.21
N LEU A 313 -0.66 -34.95 42.39
CA LEU A 313 -0.55 -34.93 40.93
C LEU A 313 -0.39 -33.50 40.43
N GLU A 314 0.74 -33.25 39.76
CA GLU A 314 0.95 -32.06 38.92
C GLU A 314 0.23 -32.23 37.57
N GLN A 315 -0.16 -31.12 36.94
CA GLN A 315 -0.87 -31.11 35.65
C GLN A 315 0.02 -30.56 34.54
N ASP A 316 -0.03 -31.23 33.38
CA ASP A 316 0.57 -30.78 32.13
C ASP A 316 -0.21 -29.58 31.55
N GLN A 317 0.48 -28.62 30.94
CA GLN A 317 -0.16 -27.44 30.35
C GLN A 317 -0.66 -27.75 28.94
N THR A 318 -1.82 -27.19 28.56
CA THR A 318 -2.32 -27.36 27.20
C THR A 318 -1.51 -26.51 26.21
N PRO A 319 -1.20 -27.01 25.00
CA PRO A 319 -0.44 -26.27 24.01
C PRO A 319 -1.18 -25.00 23.57
N ARG A 320 -0.44 -23.96 23.20
CA ARG A 320 -1.00 -22.70 22.70
C ARG A 320 -0.69 -22.52 21.22
N ILE A 321 -1.65 -22.02 20.45
CA ILE A 321 -1.47 -21.63 19.05
C ILE A 321 -2.14 -20.29 18.74
N ILE A 322 -1.41 -19.44 18.02
CA ILE A 322 -1.89 -18.15 17.52
C ILE A 322 -1.93 -18.20 15.99
N LEU A 323 -3.01 -17.68 15.42
CA LEU A 323 -3.24 -17.59 13.98
C LEU A 323 -3.17 -16.12 13.53
N PHE A 324 -2.45 -15.86 12.44
CA PHE A 324 -2.31 -14.55 11.81
C PHE A 324 -2.64 -14.64 10.30
N PRO A 325 -3.82 -14.15 9.85
CA PRO A 325 -4.13 -14.08 8.43
C PRO A 325 -3.39 -12.90 7.76
N ALA A 326 -2.83 -13.11 6.57
CA ALA A 326 -2.04 -12.09 5.88
C ALA A 326 -2.86 -10.85 5.46
N ASN A 327 -4.12 -11.06 5.07
CA ASN A 327 -5.06 -10.01 4.66
C ASN A 327 -6.51 -10.53 4.81
N PRO A 328 -7.05 -10.58 6.04
CA PRO A 328 -8.38 -11.12 6.28
C PRO A 328 -9.44 -10.24 5.59
N LYS A 329 -10.17 -10.83 4.64
CA LYS A 329 -11.38 -10.23 4.06
C LYS A 329 -12.63 -10.82 4.72
N PRO A 330 -13.70 -10.04 4.93
CA PRO A 330 -14.98 -10.58 5.36
C PRO A 330 -15.63 -11.44 4.27
N ILE A 331 -15.27 -11.22 3.01
CA ILE A 331 -15.83 -11.91 1.84
C ILE A 331 -14.68 -12.36 0.92
N TYR A 332 -14.73 -13.62 0.46
CA TYR A 332 -13.77 -14.20 -0.50
C TYR A 332 -14.49 -14.79 -1.71
N TYR A 333 -13.82 -14.85 -2.86
CA TYR A 333 -14.29 -15.67 -3.98
C TYR A 333 -14.01 -17.15 -3.71
N ASP A 334 -14.80 -18.04 -4.31
CA ASP A 334 -14.59 -19.50 -4.25
C ASP A 334 -13.22 -19.93 -4.83
N SER A 335 -12.61 -19.11 -5.68
CA SER A 335 -11.29 -19.30 -6.27
C SER A 335 -10.13 -18.67 -5.48
N ASP A 336 -10.41 -17.95 -4.40
CA ASP A 336 -9.39 -17.25 -3.62
C ASP A 336 -8.48 -18.20 -2.83
N LYS A 337 -7.30 -17.68 -2.46
CA LYS A 337 -6.32 -18.37 -1.62
C LYS A 337 -6.06 -17.57 -0.35
N ILE A 338 -6.28 -18.19 0.80
CA ILE A 338 -6.05 -17.59 2.11
C ILE A 338 -4.65 -17.98 2.60
N GLN A 339 -3.81 -16.98 2.87
CA GLN A 339 -2.50 -17.19 3.51
C GLN A 339 -2.63 -17.04 5.02
N ILE A 340 -2.27 -18.11 5.73
CA ILE A 340 -2.35 -18.24 7.19
C ILE A 340 -0.92 -18.40 7.73
N PHE A 341 -0.52 -17.51 8.63
CA PHE A 341 0.68 -17.66 9.45
C PHE A 341 0.28 -18.14 10.84
N TYR A 342 1.13 -18.92 11.49
CA TYR A 342 0.85 -19.43 12.82
C TYR A 342 2.12 -19.51 13.68
N GLU A 343 1.91 -19.41 14.99
CA GLU A 343 2.91 -19.59 16.03
C GLU A 343 2.33 -20.50 17.12
N GLY A 344 3.01 -21.60 17.41
CA GLY A 344 2.61 -22.58 18.41
C GLY A 344 3.69 -22.80 19.46
N SER A 345 3.30 -22.98 20.71
CA SER A 345 4.21 -23.19 21.84
C SER A 345 3.64 -24.21 22.84
N ASP A 346 4.51 -25.03 23.39
CA ASP A 346 4.20 -26.05 24.40
C ASP A 346 5.41 -26.27 25.35
N ASP A 347 5.18 -26.73 26.58
CA ASP A 347 6.24 -26.95 27.58
C ASP A 347 7.00 -28.26 27.40
N PHE A 348 6.37 -29.32 26.86
CA PHE A 348 7.00 -30.63 26.60
C PHE A 348 7.14 -30.98 25.11
N GLY A 349 6.31 -30.39 24.25
CA GLY A 349 6.49 -30.33 22.81
C GLY A 349 5.23 -30.58 21.97
N ILE A 350 5.30 -30.16 20.71
CA ILE A 350 4.16 -30.16 19.79
C ILE A 350 4.19 -31.41 18.90
N GLN A 351 3.05 -32.08 18.74
CA GLN A 351 2.90 -33.25 17.88
C GLN A 351 2.35 -32.89 16.48
N ASN A 352 1.24 -32.16 16.39
CA ASN A 352 0.65 -31.76 15.10
C ASN A 352 -0.19 -30.49 15.17
N ILE A 353 -0.36 -29.86 14.00
CA ILE A 353 -1.23 -28.70 13.79
C ILE A 353 -2.20 -29.00 12.63
N GLU A 354 -3.48 -28.78 12.87
CA GLU A 354 -4.57 -28.98 11.91
C GLU A 354 -5.39 -27.69 11.74
N LEU A 355 -5.83 -27.40 10.52
CA LEU A 355 -6.87 -26.42 10.23
C LEU A 355 -8.22 -27.11 10.36
N VAL A 356 -9.11 -26.53 11.16
CA VAL A 356 -10.51 -26.96 11.27
C VAL A 356 -11.38 -25.85 10.70
N ALA A 357 -12.18 -26.17 9.70
CA ALA A 357 -13.16 -25.27 9.12
C ALA A 357 -14.56 -25.89 9.23
N GLN A 358 -15.50 -25.13 9.76
CA GLN A 358 -16.91 -25.46 9.84
C GLN A 358 -17.66 -24.67 8.77
N ILE A 359 -18.39 -25.38 7.93
CA ILE A 359 -19.19 -24.85 6.83
C ILE A 359 -20.59 -25.40 7.04
N ASP A 360 -21.51 -24.53 7.47
CA ASP A 360 -22.85 -24.93 7.90
C ASP A 360 -22.77 -26.09 8.94
N ASP A 361 -23.33 -27.26 8.62
CA ASP A 361 -23.32 -28.47 9.46
C ASP A 361 -22.11 -29.40 9.23
N ASN A 362 -21.27 -29.12 8.24
CA ASN A 362 -20.14 -29.96 7.87
C ASN A 362 -18.81 -29.41 8.42
N SER A 363 -17.87 -30.30 8.76
CA SER A 363 -16.52 -29.90 9.17
C SER A 363 -15.45 -30.46 8.23
N ILE A 364 -14.53 -29.59 7.82
CA ILE A 364 -13.34 -29.91 7.05
C ILE A 364 -12.13 -29.81 7.98
N ARG A 365 -11.33 -30.88 8.02
CA ARG A 365 -10.05 -30.90 8.75
C ARG A 365 -8.90 -31.08 7.76
N LYS A 366 -7.91 -30.18 7.79
CA LYS A 366 -6.70 -30.26 6.96
C LYS A 366 -5.47 -30.30 7.84
N LYS A 367 -4.60 -31.28 7.61
CA LYS A 367 -3.31 -31.35 8.32
C LYS A 367 -2.36 -30.30 7.76
N ILE A 368 -1.85 -29.42 8.62
CA ILE A 368 -0.87 -28.39 8.25
C ILE A 368 0.55 -28.94 8.38
N LYS A 369 0.89 -29.47 9.57
CA LYS A 369 2.22 -29.98 9.87
C LYS A 369 2.17 -31.08 10.93
N ASN A 370 3.02 -32.09 10.78
CA ASN A 370 3.22 -33.17 11.74
C ASN A 370 4.70 -33.18 12.14
N PHE A 371 4.99 -33.12 13.43
CA PHE A 371 6.34 -33.03 13.96
C PHE A 371 6.87 -34.43 14.27
N LYS A 372 8.09 -34.72 13.83
CA LYS A 372 8.80 -35.98 14.14
C LYS A 372 9.64 -35.87 15.41
N GLU A 373 10.11 -34.66 15.71
CA GLU A 373 10.80 -34.30 16.94
C GLU A 373 9.91 -33.33 17.71
N ASN A 374 9.82 -33.50 19.03
CA ASN A 374 8.95 -32.71 19.90
C ASN A 374 9.52 -31.27 20.05
N GLU A 375 9.31 -30.44 19.03
CA GLU A 375 9.63 -29.01 19.04
C GLU A 375 8.74 -28.30 20.08
N LYS A 376 9.34 -27.53 20.99
CA LYS A 376 8.59 -26.76 22.01
C LYS A 376 7.96 -25.49 21.43
N GLU A 377 8.56 -24.93 20.38
CA GLU A 377 8.07 -23.75 19.69
C GLU A 377 8.10 -23.99 18.18
N THR A 378 7.09 -23.51 17.47
CA THR A 378 7.03 -23.64 16.02
C THR A 378 6.35 -22.44 15.37
N GLN A 379 6.87 -22.05 14.20
CA GLN A 379 6.29 -20.99 13.37
C GLN A 379 6.18 -21.48 11.94
N GLY A 380 5.13 -21.06 11.23
CA GLY A 380 4.93 -21.51 9.87
C GLY A 380 3.90 -20.73 9.07
N ARG A 381 3.78 -21.14 7.80
CA ARG A 381 2.86 -20.59 6.80
C ARG A 381 2.09 -21.73 6.15
N PHE A 382 0.79 -21.53 5.96
CA PHE A 382 -0.11 -22.42 5.23
C PHE A 382 -0.93 -21.61 4.22
N THR A 383 -1.08 -22.13 3.00
CA THR A 383 -1.93 -21.53 1.97
C THR A 383 -3.15 -22.41 1.77
N TRP A 384 -4.32 -21.92 2.17
CA TRP A 384 -5.58 -22.60 1.97
C TRP A 384 -6.20 -22.18 0.63
N ASN A 385 -6.40 -23.13 -0.28
CA ASN A 385 -6.98 -22.88 -1.60
C ASN A 385 -8.48 -23.25 -1.59
N LEU A 386 -9.35 -22.24 -1.62
CA LEU A 386 -10.80 -22.43 -1.48
C LEU A 386 -11.41 -23.18 -2.67
N ALA A 387 -10.79 -23.09 -3.86
CA ALA A 387 -11.26 -23.74 -5.08
C ALA A 387 -11.33 -25.28 -4.96
N LEU A 388 -10.60 -25.86 -4.01
CA LEU A 388 -10.54 -27.30 -3.77
C LEU A 388 -11.63 -27.79 -2.79
N GLU A 389 -12.34 -26.89 -2.13
CA GLU A 389 -13.27 -27.23 -1.04
C GLU A 389 -14.74 -27.24 -1.50
N SER A 390 -15.00 -27.05 -2.81
CA SER A 390 -16.35 -27.07 -3.42
C SER A 390 -17.38 -26.20 -2.68
N LEU A 391 -16.94 -25.04 -2.17
CA LEU A 391 -17.79 -24.10 -1.46
C LEU A 391 -18.78 -23.44 -2.42
N LYS A 392 -20.02 -23.26 -1.97
CA LYS A 392 -21.07 -22.59 -2.73
C LYS A 392 -21.07 -21.08 -2.42
N PRO A 393 -21.46 -20.24 -3.38
CA PRO A 393 -21.69 -18.82 -3.14
C PRO A 393 -22.66 -18.59 -1.98
N GLY A 394 -22.39 -17.58 -1.14
CA GLY A 394 -23.21 -17.24 0.04
C GLY A 394 -22.93 -18.06 1.30
N GLN A 395 -22.16 -19.15 1.24
CA GLN A 395 -21.85 -19.95 2.44
C GLN A 395 -20.94 -19.23 3.43
N GLU A 396 -21.22 -19.40 4.72
CA GLU A 396 -20.38 -18.92 5.80
C GLU A 396 -19.39 -20.00 6.24
N VAL A 397 -18.12 -19.61 6.37
CA VAL A 397 -17.03 -20.49 6.77
C VAL A 397 -16.41 -19.96 8.06
N GLN A 398 -16.44 -20.78 9.11
CA GLN A 398 -15.79 -20.51 10.39
C GLN A 398 -14.56 -21.39 10.51
N TYR A 399 -13.38 -20.85 10.76
CA TYR A 399 -12.15 -21.64 10.81
C TYR A 399 -11.21 -21.25 11.95
N TYR A 400 -10.46 -22.22 12.45
CA TYR A 400 -9.45 -22.06 13.49
C TYR A 400 -8.35 -23.11 13.32
N LEU A 401 -7.22 -22.94 14.02
CA LEU A 401 -6.16 -23.94 14.10
C LEU A 401 -6.27 -24.70 15.42
N GLU A 402 -6.11 -26.02 15.33
CA GLU A 402 -6.01 -26.94 16.47
C GLU A 402 -4.56 -27.44 16.54
N ILE A 403 -3.94 -27.32 17.73
CA ILE A 403 -2.61 -27.82 18.04
C ILE A 403 -2.72 -28.95 19.08
N LYS A 404 -1.91 -29.99 18.94
CA LYS A 404 -1.85 -31.12 19.88
C LYS A 404 -0.44 -31.30 20.41
N ASP A 405 -0.32 -31.55 21.71
CA ASP A 405 0.96 -31.85 22.37
C ASP A 405 1.41 -33.29 22.13
N ASN A 406 2.50 -33.69 22.79
CA ASN A 406 3.07 -35.03 22.71
C ASN A 406 2.74 -35.92 23.92
N ASP A 407 1.75 -35.59 24.76
CA ASP A 407 1.35 -36.43 25.89
C ASP A 407 0.70 -37.74 25.38
N ASN A 408 1.31 -38.86 25.75
CA ASN A 408 0.86 -40.20 25.42
C ASN A 408 0.41 -41.01 26.65
N ILE A 409 0.44 -40.43 27.85
CA ILE A 409 0.00 -41.05 29.11
C ILE A 409 -1.47 -40.74 29.36
N SER A 410 -1.87 -39.46 29.32
CA SER A 410 -3.30 -39.04 29.42
C SER A 410 -4.00 -39.01 28.06
N GLY A 411 -3.21 -38.97 26.99
CA GLY A 411 -3.63 -38.62 25.64
C GLY A 411 -3.34 -37.14 25.33
N PRO A 412 -3.18 -36.75 24.05
CA PRO A 412 -2.66 -35.44 23.74
C PRO A 412 -3.61 -34.31 24.15
N ASN A 413 -3.10 -33.31 24.90
CA ASN A 413 -3.88 -32.11 25.16
C ASN A 413 -4.01 -31.28 23.89
N LYS A 414 -5.11 -30.52 23.81
CA LYS A 414 -5.47 -29.74 22.62
C LYS A 414 -5.51 -28.25 22.95
N GLY A 415 -4.87 -27.47 22.09
CA GLY A 415 -4.98 -26.02 22.04
C GLY A 415 -5.76 -25.59 20.81
N GLN A 416 -6.48 -24.47 20.90
CA GLN A 416 -7.20 -23.88 19.77
C GLN A 416 -6.84 -22.40 19.63
N SER A 417 -6.74 -21.93 18.38
CA SER A 417 -6.60 -20.52 18.07
C SER A 417 -7.93 -19.78 18.20
N GLU A 418 -7.90 -18.46 18.04
CA GLU A 418 -9.11 -17.67 17.79
C GLU A 418 -9.85 -18.17 16.53
N MET A 419 -11.19 -18.12 16.59
CA MET A 419 -12.06 -18.49 15.48
C MET A 419 -12.26 -17.30 14.54
N MET A 420 -11.96 -17.51 13.27
CA MET A 420 -12.14 -16.53 12.19
C MET A 420 -13.36 -16.90 11.36
N ARG A 421 -14.01 -15.91 10.73
CA ARG A 421 -15.16 -16.13 9.84
C ARG A 421 -15.04 -15.34 8.55
N PHE A 422 -15.54 -15.93 7.46
CA PHE A 422 -15.75 -15.25 6.20
C PHE A 422 -16.94 -15.85 5.44
N THR A 423 -17.46 -15.11 4.46
CA THR A 423 -18.51 -15.57 3.56
C THR A 423 -17.97 -15.71 2.14
N ILE A 424 -18.44 -16.71 1.38
CA ILE A 424 -18.15 -16.79 -0.05
C ILE A 424 -19.01 -15.78 -0.81
N PHE A 425 -18.39 -14.96 -1.66
CA PHE A 425 -19.06 -13.95 -2.47
C PHE A 425 -20.17 -14.58 -3.31
N ASP A 426 -21.40 -14.09 -3.14
CA ASP A 426 -22.51 -14.46 -3.99
C ASP A 426 -22.56 -13.55 -5.22
N SER A 427 -21.96 -14.01 -6.32
CA SER A 427 -22.00 -13.30 -7.59
C SER A 427 -23.40 -13.18 -8.16
N ARG A 428 -24.34 -14.07 -7.82
CA ARG A 428 -25.72 -14.03 -8.32
C ARG A 428 -26.51 -12.95 -7.60
N GLU A 429 -26.48 -12.93 -6.28
CA GLU A 429 -27.15 -11.90 -5.47
C GLU A 429 -26.58 -10.51 -5.77
N ALA A 430 -25.25 -10.38 -5.89
CA ALA A 430 -24.62 -9.12 -6.23
C ALA A 430 -24.99 -8.64 -7.65
N LEU A 431 -25.10 -9.56 -8.63
CA LEU A 431 -25.57 -9.23 -9.98
C LEU A 431 -27.06 -8.85 -9.99
N GLU A 432 -27.88 -9.50 -9.17
CA GLU A 432 -29.31 -9.17 -9.02
C GLU A 432 -29.51 -7.77 -8.42
N ASN A 433 -28.81 -7.44 -7.34
CA ASN A 433 -28.81 -6.09 -6.77
C ASN A 433 -28.35 -5.05 -7.79
N LEU A 434 -27.35 -5.39 -8.60
CA LEU A 434 -26.87 -4.53 -9.66
C LEU A 434 -27.97 -4.30 -10.71
N VAL A 435 -28.66 -5.35 -11.19
CA VAL A 435 -29.78 -5.23 -12.13
C VAL A 435 -30.91 -4.36 -11.57
N GLN A 436 -31.24 -4.48 -10.29
CA GLN A 436 -32.24 -3.62 -9.64
C GLN A 436 -31.84 -2.14 -9.66
N LEU A 437 -30.57 -1.83 -9.37
CA LEU A 437 -30.08 -0.46 -9.48
C LEU A 437 -30.11 0.06 -10.93
N GLN A 438 -29.92 -0.82 -11.93
CA GLN A 438 -30.09 -0.44 -13.33
C GLN A 438 -31.53 -0.10 -13.70
N ASP A 439 -32.50 -0.84 -13.16
CA ASP A 439 -33.91 -0.53 -13.33
C ASP A 439 -34.24 0.83 -12.68
N GLU A 440 -33.75 1.08 -11.46
CA GLU A 440 -33.90 2.40 -10.80
C GLU A 440 -33.28 3.53 -11.63
N LEU A 441 -32.09 3.31 -12.21
CA LEU A 441 -31.44 4.27 -13.09
C LEU A 441 -32.35 4.62 -14.28
N THR A 442 -32.88 3.57 -14.91
CA THR A 442 -33.71 3.66 -16.10
C THR A 442 -35.01 4.41 -15.79
N GLU A 443 -35.68 4.08 -14.68
CA GLU A 443 -36.90 4.76 -14.24
C GLU A 443 -36.67 6.25 -13.97
N LYS A 444 -35.59 6.60 -13.27
CA LYS A 444 -35.23 8.02 -13.02
C LYS A 444 -34.93 8.77 -14.31
N MET A 445 -34.25 8.12 -15.26
CA MET A 445 -33.99 8.70 -16.58
C MET A 445 -35.29 8.89 -17.39
N ILE A 446 -36.22 7.93 -17.34
CA ILE A 446 -37.55 8.03 -17.97
C ILE A 446 -38.36 9.18 -17.35
N ALA A 447 -38.36 9.32 -16.03
CA ALA A 447 -39.07 10.41 -15.35
C ALA A 447 -38.52 11.80 -15.77
N LEU A 448 -37.19 11.92 -15.88
CA LEU A 448 -36.57 13.15 -16.37
C LEU A 448 -36.87 13.39 -17.86
N LEU A 449 -36.89 12.34 -18.68
CA LEU A 449 -37.26 12.43 -20.09
C LEU A 449 -38.72 12.88 -20.25
N ALA A 450 -39.65 12.29 -19.51
CA ALA A 450 -41.06 12.65 -19.51
C ALA A 450 -41.25 14.13 -19.11
N THR A 451 -40.56 14.58 -18.06
CA THR A 451 -40.54 15.99 -17.66
C THR A 451 -40.01 16.85 -18.81
N GLY A 452 -38.88 16.47 -19.41
CA GLY A 452 -38.28 17.18 -20.55
C GLY A 452 -39.25 17.35 -21.72
N LEU A 453 -39.93 16.27 -22.13
CA LEU A 453 -40.87 16.25 -23.27
C LEU A 453 -42.13 17.09 -23.00
N VAL A 454 -42.71 17.00 -21.81
CA VAL A 454 -43.89 17.80 -21.43
C VAL A 454 -43.54 19.28 -21.41
N GLU A 455 -42.41 19.61 -20.80
CA GLU A 455 -41.94 20.99 -20.63
C GLU A 455 -41.47 21.61 -21.95
N ASP A 456 -40.94 20.81 -22.87
CA ASP A 456 -40.55 21.26 -24.21
C ASP A 456 -41.72 21.84 -25.00
N ASN A 457 -42.88 21.18 -24.93
CA ASN A 457 -44.10 21.66 -25.58
C ASN A 457 -44.59 22.98 -24.96
N ILE A 458 -44.44 23.15 -23.63
CA ILE A 458 -44.80 24.39 -22.92
C ILE A 458 -43.86 25.53 -23.32
N LEU A 459 -42.55 25.27 -23.42
CA LEU A 459 -41.53 26.23 -23.87
C LEU A 459 -41.80 26.72 -25.30
N LYS A 460 -42.33 25.86 -26.18
CA LYS A 460 -42.64 26.17 -27.58
C LYS A 460 -43.96 26.96 -27.74
N THR A 461 -44.91 26.85 -26.80
CA THR A 461 -46.29 27.34 -26.96
C THR A 461 -46.68 28.53 -26.09
N THR A 462 -46.05 28.73 -24.92
CA THR A 462 -46.50 29.73 -23.92
C THR A 462 -45.63 30.99 -23.89
N THR A 463 -46.22 32.14 -23.55
CA THR A 463 -45.58 33.47 -23.46
C THR A 463 -44.25 33.46 -22.68
N LYS A 464 -43.25 34.13 -23.26
CA LYS A 464 -41.80 34.18 -22.94
C LYS A 464 -41.46 34.55 -21.48
N ASP A 465 -41.67 33.66 -20.50
CA ASP A 465 -41.16 33.85 -19.13
C ASP A 465 -39.80 33.17 -18.91
N ILE A 466 -38.74 33.99 -18.86
CA ILE A 466 -37.37 33.57 -18.59
C ILE A 466 -37.24 32.94 -17.19
N LEU A 467 -38.08 33.32 -16.23
CA LEU A 467 -38.06 32.78 -14.87
C LEU A 467 -38.54 31.33 -14.84
N TYR A 468 -39.52 31.00 -15.67
CA TYR A 468 -39.99 29.63 -15.86
C TYR A 468 -38.87 28.74 -16.42
N GLY A 469 -38.21 29.18 -17.50
CA GLY A 469 -37.08 28.46 -18.09
C GLY A 469 -35.92 28.27 -17.10
N LYS A 470 -35.63 29.28 -16.25
CA LYS A 470 -34.63 29.15 -15.17
C LYS A 470 -35.02 28.07 -14.16
N LYS A 471 -36.28 28.01 -13.73
CA LYS A 471 -36.78 27.00 -12.79
C LYS A 471 -36.67 25.59 -13.38
N LEU A 472 -37.04 25.42 -14.64
CA LEU A 472 -36.92 24.16 -15.37
C LEU A 472 -35.45 23.70 -15.48
N LEU A 473 -34.54 24.61 -15.83
CA LEU A 473 -33.10 24.28 -15.89
C LEU A 473 -32.57 23.85 -14.52
N ALA A 474 -32.98 24.50 -13.43
CA ALA A 474 -32.58 24.15 -12.07
C ALA A 474 -33.10 22.76 -11.67
N SER A 475 -34.40 22.50 -11.87
CA SER A 475 -35.03 21.19 -11.59
C SER A 475 -34.36 20.06 -12.36
N ASN A 476 -34.09 20.28 -13.65
CA ASN A 476 -33.38 19.33 -14.49
C ASN A 476 -31.94 19.10 -14.00
N ALA A 477 -31.24 20.16 -13.61
CA ALA A 477 -29.87 20.06 -13.12
C ALA A 477 -29.79 19.26 -11.80
N ASP A 478 -30.79 19.36 -10.93
CA ASP A 478 -30.90 18.59 -9.69
C ASP A 478 -31.18 17.10 -9.98
N ALA A 479 -32.17 16.79 -10.84
CA ALA A 479 -32.46 15.42 -11.25
C ALA A 479 -31.23 14.73 -11.89
N LEU A 480 -30.46 15.47 -12.69
CA LEU A 480 -29.22 14.97 -13.28
C LEU A 480 -28.16 14.61 -12.22
N ILE A 481 -28.11 15.29 -11.05
CA ILE A 481 -27.17 14.92 -9.97
C ILE A 481 -27.46 13.51 -9.48
N GLU A 482 -28.74 13.20 -9.22
CA GLU A 482 -29.16 11.89 -8.74
C GLU A 482 -28.85 10.79 -9.76
N ILE A 483 -29.23 11.00 -11.04
CA ILE A 483 -28.97 10.04 -12.12
C ILE A 483 -27.47 9.80 -12.31
N ILE A 484 -26.67 10.86 -12.32
CA ILE A 484 -25.20 10.75 -12.45
C ILE A 484 -24.61 9.99 -11.26
N GLY A 485 -25.06 10.29 -10.04
CA GLY A 485 -24.61 9.62 -8.82
C GLY A 485 -24.93 8.13 -8.81
N LEU A 486 -26.16 7.77 -9.19
CA LEU A 486 -26.59 6.38 -9.28
C LEU A 486 -25.84 5.62 -10.38
N ALA A 487 -25.68 6.21 -11.57
CA ALA A 487 -24.89 5.61 -12.65
C ALA A 487 -23.42 5.39 -12.24
N GLN A 488 -22.82 6.31 -11.47
CA GLN A 488 -21.48 6.13 -10.91
C GLN A 488 -21.42 4.99 -9.89
N HIS A 489 -22.44 4.87 -9.03
CA HIS A 489 -22.51 3.79 -8.06
C HIS A 489 -22.58 2.42 -8.74
N ILE A 490 -23.48 2.26 -9.71
CA ILE A 490 -23.62 1.04 -10.52
C ILE A 490 -22.31 0.70 -11.22
N LYS A 491 -21.67 1.70 -11.84
CA LYS A 491 -20.40 1.51 -12.52
C LYS A 491 -19.31 0.97 -11.58
N ASN A 492 -19.19 1.54 -10.38
CA ASN A 492 -18.17 1.11 -9.42
C ASN A 492 -18.42 -0.33 -8.95
N GLN A 493 -19.69 -0.69 -8.65
CA GLN A 493 -20.05 -2.07 -8.31
C GLN A 493 -19.79 -3.02 -9.47
N ALA A 494 -20.12 -2.62 -10.70
CA ALA A 494 -19.86 -3.41 -11.91
C ALA A 494 -18.36 -3.69 -12.10
N GLU A 495 -17.48 -2.73 -11.77
CA GLU A 495 -16.02 -2.89 -11.86
C GLU A 495 -15.45 -3.87 -10.80
N GLU A 496 -16.18 -4.14 -9.71
CA GLU A 496 -15.78 -5.16 -8.72
C GLU A 496 -15.91 -6.59 -9.26
N PHE A 497 -16.75 -6.81 -10.27
CA PHE A 497 -16.83 -8.10 -10.97
C PHE A 497 -15.70 -8.18 -11.99
N GLY A 498 -14.70 -9.03 -11.74
CA GLY A 498 -13.50 -9.15 -12.58
C GLY A 498 -13.74 -9.43 -14.07
N ASN A 499 -14.92 -9.94 -14.45
CA ASN A 499 -15.30 -10.26 -15.83
C ASN A 499 -16.51 -9.45 -16.34
N PHE A 500 -16.80 -8.27 -15.79
CA PHE A 500 -17.96 -7.49 -16.24
C PHE A 500 -17.81 -6.97 -17.69
N PRO A 501 -18.89 -6.96 -18.50
CA PRO A 501 -18.82 -6.50 -19.89
C PRO A 501 -18.35 -5.05 -20.06
N GLN A 502 -17.22 -4.87 -20.73
CA GLN A 502 -16.63 -3.55 -21.03
C GLN A 502 -17.54 -2.60 -21.84
N PRO A 503 -18.34 -3.05 -22.82
CA PRO A 503 -19.29 -2.18 -23.51
C PRO A 503 -20.31 -1.53 -22.57
N TYR A 504 -20.72 -2.22 -21.50
CA TYR A 504 -21.63 -1.67 -20.50
C TYR A 504 -20.96 -0.61 -19.64
N LEU A 505 -19.75 -0.88 -19.15
CA LEU A 505 -18.97 0.12 -18.41
C LEU A 505 -18.71 1.36 -19.27
N THR A 506 -18.51 1.17 -20.58
CA THR A 506 -18.37 2.26 -21.55
C THR A 506 -19.67 3.06 -21.71
N LEU A 507 -20.82 2.37 -21.80
CA LEU A 507 -22.13 3.01 -21.82
C LEU A 507 -22.32 3.89 -20.58
N LEU A 508 -22.16 3.33 -19.38
CA LEU A 508 -22.30 4.10 -18.13
C LEU A 508 -21.35 5.29 -18.08
N ASN A 509 -20.08 5.11 -18.44
CA ASN A 509 -19.12 6.20 -18.52
C ASN A 509 -19.57 7.32 -19.49
N ASN A 510 -20.14 6.95 -20.64
CA ASN A 510 -20.64 7.89 -21.63
C ASN A 510 -21.89 8.63 -21.14
N ILE A 511 -22.83 7.93 -20.49
CA ILE A 511 -23.99 8.53 -19.82
C ILE A 511 -23.53 9.54 -18.78
N ILE A 512 -22.68 9.10 -17.83
CA ILE A 512 -22.12 9.95 -16.77
C ILE A 512 -21.45 11.19 -17.36
N SER A 513 -20.61 11.03 -18.39
CA SER A 513 -19.84 12.15 -18.96
C SER A 513 -20.73 13.14 -19.70
N ARG A 514 -21.67 12.66 -20.53
CA ARG A 514 -22.58 13.52 -21.30
C ARG A 514 -23.57 14.23 -20.41
N LEU A 515 -24.17 13.54 -19.43
CA LEU A 515 -25.09 14.16 -18.48
C LEU A 515 -24.39 15.20 -17.61
N LYS A 516 -23.12 14.99 -17.24
CA LYS A 516 -22.28 16.02 -16.58
C LYS A 516 -22.09 17.25 -17.44
N GLU A 517 -21.79 17.09 -18.73
CA GLU A 517 -21.63 18.20 -19.68
C GLU A 517 -22.93 18.99 -19.82
N ILE A 518 -24.06 18.31 -20.06
CA ILE A 518 -25.39 18.94 -20.16
C ILE A 518 -25.73 19.69 -18.87
N ARG A 519 -25.51 19.07 -17.71
CA ARG A 519 -25.75 19.72 -16.41
C ARG A 519 -24.91 20.99 -16.27
N GLN A 520 -23.63 20.94 -16.65
CA GLN A 520 -22.73 22.10 -16.59
C GLN A 520 -23.22 23.23 -17.51
N GLU A 521 -23.61 22.92 -18.76
CA GLU A 521 -24.18 23.90 -19.69
C GLU A 521 -25.49 24.53 -19.16
N LYS A 522 -26.34 23.73 -18.49
CA LYS A 522 -27.56 24.22 -17.83
C LYS A 522 -27.23 25.17 -16.68
N ILE A 523 -26.25 24.85 -15.83
CA ILE A 523 -25.80 25.74 -14.73
C ILE A 523 -25.24 27.04 -15.27
N GLU A 524 -24.39 26.98 -16.30
CA GLU A 524 -23.84 28.19 -16.93
C GLU A 524 -24.92 29.08 -17.55
N THR A 525 -25.98 28.47 -18.09
CA THR A 525 -27.13 29.20 -18.63
C THR A 525 -27.97 29.83 -17.52
N ILE A 526 -28.19 29.13 -16.40
CA ILE A 526 -28.83 29.69 -15.20
C ILE A 526 -28.05 30.92 -14.70
N ASP A 527 -26.73 30.84 -14.63
CA ASP A 527 -25.86 31.95 -14.20
C ASP A 527 -25.93 33.13 -15.17
N LYS A 528 -25.95 32.88 -16.49
CA LYS A 528 -26.13 33.93 -17.51
C LYS A 528 -27.49 34.61 -17.39
N ILE A 529 -28.56 33.84 -17.19
CA ILE A 529 -29.91 34.37 -16.95
C ILE A 529 -29.92 35.24 -15.69
N GLN A 530 -29.35 34.75 -14.59
CA GLN A 530 -29.29 35.47 -13.32
C GLN A 530 -28.51 36.78 -13.44
N ARG A 531 -27.37 36.79 -14.12
CA ARG A 531 -26.60 38.03 -14.39
C ARG A 531 -27.37 39.03 -15.26
N THR A 532 -28.20 38.54 -16.19
CA THR A 532 -28.98 39.39 -17.10
C THR A 532 -30.18 40.02 -16.38
N LEU A 533 -30.85 39.27 -15.51
CA LEU A 533 -31.94 39.77 -14.67
C LEU A 533 -31.49 40.86 -13.67
N MET A 534 -30.21 40.86 -13.28
CA MET A 534 -29.62 41.85 -12.36
C MET A 534 -29.19 43.17 -13.05
N LYS A 535 -29.35 43.31 -14.38
CA LYS A 535 -29.02 44.54 -15.12
C LYS A 535 -30.23 45.49 -15.20
N PRO A 536 -30.03 46.82 -15.09
CA PRO A 536 -31.11 47.82 -15.05
C PRO A 536 -31.90 47.95 -16.36
N THR A 537 -31.37 47.46 -17.48
CA THR A 537 -32.07 47.30 -18.76
C THR A 537 -31.95 45.84 -19.22
N PRO A 538 -33.03 45.03 -19.09
CA PRO A 538 -33.02 43.65 -19.54
C PRO A 538 -32.98 43.62 -21.08
N VAL A 539 -31.79 43.47 -21.67
CA VAL A 539 -31.67 43.12 -23.08
C VAL A 539 -32.14 41.67 -23.23
N GLY A 540 -33.06 41.43 -24.16
CA GLY A 540 -33.76 40.15 -24.33
C GLY A 540 -32.81 38.96 -24.43
N TYR A 541 -32.78 38.13 -23.40
CA TYR A 541 -32.11 36.84 -23.44
C TYR A 541 -32.95 35.89 -24.32
N SER A 542 -32.32 35.24 -25.29
CA SER A 542 -33.04 34.36 -26.23
C SER A 542 -33.38 33.01 -25.58
N LEU A 543 -34.68 32.74 -25.40
CA LEU A 543 -35.22 31.45 -24.94
C LEU A 543 -34.85 30.27 -25.85
N LEU A 544 -34.42 30.52 -27.10
CA LEU A 544 -33.85 29.50 -28.00
C LEU A 544 -32.68 28.73 -27.37
N SER A 545 -31.92 29.37 -26.47
CA SER A 545 -30.82 28.71 -25.77
C SER A 545 -31.28 27.68 -24.74
N ILE A 546 -32.47 27.86 -24.16
CA ILE A 546 -33.04 26.95 -23.16
C ILE A 546 -33.66 25.74 -23.87
N GLU A 547 -34.41 25.99 -24.94
CA GLU A 547 -35.01 24.97 -25.81
C GLU A 547 -33.93 24.02 -26.36
N VAL A 548 -32.87 24.56 -26.97
CA VAL A 548 -31.75 23.75 -27.51
C VAL A 548 -31.08 22.89 -26.43
N LEU A 549 -30.97 23.39 -25.19
CA LEU A 549 -30.41 22.61 -24.08
C LEU A 549 -31.38 21.55 -23.56
N ASN A 550 -32.69 21.79 -23.66
CA ASN A 550 -33.71 20.81 -23.30
C ASN A 550 -33.78 19.69 -24.35
N ASP A 551 -33.86 20.04 -25.63
CA ASP A 551 -33.82 19.11 -26.76
C ASP A 551 -32.58 18.21 -26.71
N ARG A 552 -31.40 18.80 -26.47
CA ARG A 552 -30.16 18.03 -26.33
C ARG A 552 -30.23 17.03 -25.18
N MET A 553 -30.83 17.39 -24.06
CA MET A 553 -31.05 16.46 -22.95
C MET A 553 -32.01 15.33 -23.35
N ILE A 554 -33.16 15.67 -23.96
CA ILE A 554 -34.16 14.71 -24.43
C ILE A 554 -33.52 13.68 -25.36
N THR A 555 -32.86 14.13 -26.43
CA THR A 555 -32.21 13.23 -27.40
C THR A 555 -31.17 12.31 -26.76
N HIS A 556 -30.42 12.80 -25.76
CA HIS A 556 -29.46 11.97 -25.04
C HIS A 556 -30.14 10.95 -24.12
N LEU A 557 -31.15 11.37 -23.36
CA LEU A 557 -31.90 10.47 -22.48
C LEU A 557 -32.61 9.38 -23.27
N GLU A 558 -33.33 9.71 -24.34
CA GLU A 558 -34.02 8.72 -25.20
C GLU A 558 -33.07 7.61 -25.65
N ARG A 559 -31.94 8.01 -26.25
CA ARG A 559 -30.94 7.07 -26.73
C ARG A 559 -30.35 6.24 -25.59
N ASP A 560 -29.91 6.90 -24.52
CA ASP A 560 -29.18 6.24 -23.44
C ASP A 560 -30.10 5.27 -22.66
N ILE A 561 -31.38 5.61 -22.46
CA ILE A 561 -32.43 4.74 -21.91
C ILE A 561 -32.59 3.49 -22.77
N LEU A 562 -32.72 3.64 -24.09
CA LEU A 562 -32.89 2.50 -25.00
C LEU A 562 -31.72 1.50 -24.90
N TYR A 563 -30.48 1.98 -24.82
CA TYR A 563 -29.32 1.11 -24.68
C TYR A 563 -29.17 0.51 -23.28
N LEU A 564 -29.56 1.24 -22.23
CA LEU A 564 -29.59 0.69 -20.86
C LEU A 564 -30.58 -0.47 -20.77
N ILE A 565 -31.84 -0.25 -21.15
CA ILE A 565 -32.90 -1.27 -21.16
C ILE A 565 -32.44 -2.52 -21.90
N LYS A 566 -31.84 -2.32 -23.06
CA LYS A 566 -31.32 -3.38 -23.91
C LYS A 566 -30.25 -4.23 -23.21
N ILE A 567 -29.30 -3.63 -22.48
CA ILE A 567 -28.29 -4.40 -21.75
C ILE A 567 -28.87 -5.02 -20.48
N THR A 568 -29.71 -4.29 -19.75
CA THR A 568 -30.38 -4.79 -18.55
C THR A 568 -31.24 -6.01 -18.88
N ASN A 569 -31.99 -5.99 -19.97
CA ASN A 569 -32.78 -7.13 -20.44
C ASN A 569 -31.91 -8.31 -20.87
N ARG A 570 -30.75 -8.06 -21.47
CA ARG A 570 -29.79 -9.14 -21.74
C ARG A 570 -29.31 -9.79 -20.46
N GLN A 571 -28.95 -9.01 -19.44
CA GLN A 571 -28.51 -9.56 -18.14
C GLN A 571 -29.63 -10.33 -17.44
N LYS A 572 -30.88 -9.85 -17.51
CA LYS A 572 -32.07 -10.59 -17.05
C LYS A 572 -32.24 -11.90 -17.82
N MET A 573 -32.04 -11.91 -19.14
CA MET A 573 -32.08 -13.13 -19.96
C MET A 573 -30.94 -14.09 -19.62
N ASP A 574 -29.72 -13.60 -19.39
CA ASP A 574 -28.59 -14.42 -18.98
C ASP A 574 -28.90 -15.14 -17.64
N GLN A 575 -29.55 -14.45 -16.69
CA GLN A 575 -30.03 -15.09 -15.45
C GLN A 575 -31.10 -16.16 -15.69
N VAL A 576 -32.01 -15.94 -16.64
CA VAL A 576 -33.02 -16.94 -17.04
C VAL A 576 -32.34 -18.16 -17.67
N MET A 577 -31.33 -17.95 -18.52
CA MET A 577 -30.54 -19.02 -19.13
C MET A 577 -29.74 -19.82 -18.09
N ASP A 578 -29.17 -19.15 -17.08
CA ASP A 578 -28.46 -19.82 -15.98
C ASP A 578 -29.41 -20.72 -15.16
N LEU A 579 -30.64 -20.25 -14.90
CA LEU A 579 -31.68 -21.04 -14.23
C LEU A 579 -32.18 -22.20 -15.10
N GLU A 580 -32.25 -22.01 -16.42
CA GLU A 580 -32.58 -23.08 -17.36
C GLU A 580 -31.49 -24.16 -17.40
N ASP A 581 -30.21 -23.77 -17.50
CA ASP A 581 -29.08 -24.69 -17.42
C ASP A 581 -29.10 -25.48 -16.08
N GLU A 582 -29.36 -24.81 -14.95
CA GLU A 582 -29.49 -25.44 -13.62
C GLU A 582 -30.66 -26.45 -13.59
N LEU A 583 -31.81 -26.11 -14.16
CA LEU A 583 -32.94 -27.02 -14.30
C LEU A 583 -32.56 -28.25 -15.15
N SER A 584 -31.88 -28.03 -16.27
CA SER A 584 -31.40 -29.09 -17.15
C SER A 584 -30.50 -30.07 -16.39
N GLU A 585 -29.48 -29.56 -15.68
CA GLU A 585 -28.57 -30.39 -14.87
C GLU A 585 -29.30 -31.15 -13.76
N LEU A 586 -30.25 -30.52 -13.06
CA LEU A 586 -31.06 -31.18 -12.03
C LEU A 586 -31.92 -32.30 -12.62
N THR A 587 -32.52 -32.09 -13.80
CA THR A 587 -33.32 -33.12 -14.47
C THR A 587 -32.49 -34.28 -15.00
N GLU A 588 -31.31 -34.03 -15.57
CA GLU A 588 -30.37 -35.08 -15.99
C GLU A 588 -29.88 -35.91 -14.79
N SER A 589 -29.49 -35.25 -13.71
CA SER A 589 -29.07 -35.92 -12.47
C SER A 589 -30.17 -36.77 -11.86
N LEU A 590 -31.43 -36.33 -11.98
CA LEU A 590 -32.59 -37.10 -11.53
C LEU A 590 -32.82 -38.32 -12.44
N GLN A 591 -32.68 -38.18 -13.76
CA GLN A 591 -32.77 -39.30 -14.70
C GLN A 591 -31.71 -40.37 -14.42
N GLU A 592 -30.45 -39.97 -14.20
CA GLU A 592 -29.37 -40.90 -13.85
C GLU A 592 -29.65 -41.68 -12.57
N GLU A 593 -30.25 -41.03 -11.55
CA GLU A 593 -30.67 -41.72 -10.32
C GLU A 593 -31.77 -42.76 -10.58
N PHE A 594 -32.78 -42.41 -11.37
CA PHE A 594 -33.84 -43.35 -11.74
C PHE A 594 -33.32 -44.53 -12.57
N GLU A 595 -32.35 -44.32 -13.49
CA GLU A 595 -31.69 -45.40 -14.24
C GLU A 595 -30.83 -46.29 -13.33
N ASN A 596 -30.13 -45.70 -12.36
CA ASN A 596 -29.34 -46.46 -11.38
C ASN A 596 -30.23 -47.32 -10.46
N LEU A 597 -31.39 -46.82 -10.06
CA LEU A 597 -32.39 -47.55 -9.27
C LEU A 597 -32.93 -48.77 -10.04
N LYS A 598 -33.16 -48.61 -11.35
CA LYS A 598 -33.58 -49.69 -12.25
C LYS A 598 -32.52 -50.79 -12.38
N ASN A 599 -31.24 -50.43 -12.40
CA ASN A 599 -30.13 -51.35 -12.69
C ASN A 599 -29.58 -52.10 -11.45
N LYS A 600 -29.78 -51.61 -10.22
CA LYS A 600 -29.09 -52.15 -9.01
C LYS A 600 -30.00 -52.70 -7.91
N ASN A 601 -31.33 -52.81 -8.10
CA ASN A 601 -32.27 -53.23 -7.04
C ASN A 601 -32.02 -52.52 -5.69
N SER A 602 -31.60 -51.26 -5.74
CA SER A 602 -31.27 -50.49 -4.53
C SER A 602 -32.55 -49.82 -3.98
N PRO A 603 -32.75 -49.77 -2.65
CA PRO A 603 -33.93 -49.14 -2.07
C PRO A 603 -33.98 -47.64 -2.39
N LEU A 604 -35.16 -47.16 -2.77
CA LEU A 604 -35.41 -45.74 -3.08
C LEU A 604 -35.17 -44.88 -1.83
N ASN A 605 -34.17 -44.00 -1.85
CA ASN A 605 -34.01 -43.00 -0.78
C ASN A 605 -35.02 -41.86 -0.98
N SER A 606 -36.23 -42.04 -0.41
CA SER A 606 -37.35 -41.09 -0.52
C SER A 606 -36.96 -39.64 -0.17
N ASN A 607 -36.03 -39.44 0.77
CA ASN A 607 -35.60 -38.11 1.19
C ASN A 607 -34.73 -37.40 0.13
N GLN A 608 -33.85 -38.13 -0.56
CA GLN A 608 -33.02 -37.56 -1.63
C GLN A 608 -33.85 -37.21 -2.86
N LEU A 609 -34.77 -38.10 -3.25
CA LEU A 609 -35.70 -37.85 -4.35
C LEU A 609 -36.58 -36.62 -4.09
N LYS A 610 -37.18 -36.55 -2.90
CA LYS A 610 -38.00 -35.41 -2.48
C LYS A 610 -37.19 -34.11 -2.48
N SER A 611 -35.94 -34.16 -2.02
CA SER A 611 -35.04 -32.99 -2.05
C SER A 611 -34.78 -32.50 -3.48
N LYS A 612 -34.47 -33.40 -4.43
CA LYS A 612 -34.21 -33.01 -5.83
C LYS A 612 -35.46 -32.49 -6.54
N LEU A 613 -36.61 -33.14 -6.35
CA LEU A 613 -37.87 -32.66 -6.91
C LEU A 613 -38.25 -31.29 -6.35
N ASN A 614 -38.03 -31.06 -5.05
CA ASN A 614 -38.22 -29.74 -4.44
C ASN A 614 -37.26 -28.69 -5.03
N GLN A 615 -36.00 -29.05 -5.30
CA GLN A 615 -35.03 -28.16 -5.95
C GLN A 615 -35.50 -27.79 -7.36
N ILE A 616 -35.88 -28.77 -8.18
CA ILE A 616 -36.43 -28.54 -9.53
C ILE A 616 -37.66 -27.62 -9.45
N GLN A 617 -38.56 -27.86 -8.50
CA GLN A 617 -39.75 -27.01 -8.30
C GLN A 617 -39.38 -25.57 -7.89
N GLN A 618 -38.39 -25.40 -7.00
CA GLN A 618 -37.91 -24.09 -6.59
C GLN A 618 -37.25 -23.33 -7.74
N THR A 619 -36.34 -23.97 -8.48
CA THR A 619 -35.66 -23.35 -9.62
C THR A 619 -36.65 -23.00 -10.73
N LEU A 620 -37.67 -23.84 -10.99
CA LEU A 620 -38.73 -23.55 -11.96
C LEU A 620 -39.59 -22.36 -11.52
N LYS A 621 -39.88 -22.24 -10.21
CA LYS A 621 -40.57 -21.07 -9.65
C LYS A 621 -39.72 -19.80 -9.78
N GLN A 622 -38.42 -19.87 -9.49
CA GLN A 622 -37.51 -18.73 -9.65
C GLN A 622 -37.44 -18.27 -11.11
N LEU A 623 -37.35 -19.23 -12.05
CA LEU A 623 -37.36 -18.95 -13.48
C LEU A 623 -38.67 -18.25 -13.90
N LEU A 624 -39.80 -18.71 -13.39
CA LEU A 624 -41.11 -18.07 -13.60
C LEU A 624 -41.15 -16.63 -13.08
N ASP A 625 -40.69 -16.42 -11.85
CA ASP A 625 -40.64 -15.09 -11.23
C ASP A 625 -39.73 -14.15 -12.03
N LYS A 626 -38.57 -14.62 -12.51
CA LYS A 626 -37.63 -13.84 -13.33
C LYS A 626 -38.18 -13.49 -14.71
N LEU A 627 -38.82 -14.44 -15.39
CA LEU A 627 -39.51 -14.20 -16.66
C LEU A 627 -40.70 -13.24 -16.50
N SER A 628 -41.41 -13.31 -15.37
CA SER A 628 -42.50 -12.38 -15.06
C SER A 628 -42.00 -10.96 -14.84
N GLN A 629 -40.94 -10.79 -14.05
CA GLN A 629 -40.29 -9.50 -13.80
C GLN A 629 -39.78 -8.85 -15.10
N GLN A 630 -39.30 -9.65 -16.05
CA GLN A 630 -38.87 -9.16 -17.36
C GLN A 630 -40.01 -8.47 -18.15
N ASN A 631 -41.26 -8.90 -17.97
CA ASN A 631 -42.42 -8.39 -18.70
C ASN A 631 -43.06 -7.13 -18.08
N GLN A 632 -42.74 -6.78 -16.84
CA GLN A 632 -43.43 -5.69 -16.12
C GLN A 632 -42.83 -4.30 -16.36
N SER A 633 -41.58 -4.20 -16.83
CA SER A 633 -40.81 -2.96 -16.73
C SER A 633 -40.83 -2.00 -17.94
N LEU A 634 -41.30 -2.32 -19.18
CA LEU A 634 -41.33 -1.36 -20.32
C LEU A 634 -42.15 -1.81 -21.59
N PRO A 635 -42.43 -0.92 -22.58
CA PRO A 635 -43.46 -1.02 -23.64
C PRO A 635 -43.41 -2.21 -24.62
N ASP A 636 -44.60 -2.56 -25.13
CA ASP A 636 -44.92 -3.68 -26.03
C ASP A 636 -44.05 -3.81 -27.30
N GLU A 637 -43.40 -2.73 -27.77
CA GLU A 637 -42.56 -2.76 -28.99
C GLU A 637 -41.29 -3.63 -28.87
N PHE A 638 -40.84 -3.92 -27.65
CA PHE A 638 -39.62 -4.72 -27.41
C PHE A 638 -39.90 -6.16 -26.98
N LEU A 639 -41.18 -6.53 -26.78
CA LEU A 639 -41.56 -7.85 -26.32
C LEU A 639 -42.30 -8.59 -27.42
N ASN A 640 -41.76 -9.75 -27.79
CA ASN A 640 -42.52 -10.78 -28.49
C ASN A 640 -43.49 -11.43 -27.48
N SER A 641 -44.42 -10.65 -26.93
CA SER A 641 -45.33 -11.01 -25.82
C SER A 641 -46.18 -12.26 -26.13
N LYS A 642 -46.35 -12.58 -27.42
CA LYS A 642 -47.03 -13.77 -27.91
C LYS A 642 -46.23 -15.08 -27.78
N SER A 643 -44.91 -15.02 -27.59
CA SER A 643 -44.05 -16.21 -27.51
C SER A 643 -43.99 -16.83 -26.12
N TYR A 644 -44.20 -16.03 -25.06
CA TYR A 644 -44.11 -16.49 -23.67
C TYR A 644 -45.46 -16.99 -23.12
N GLN A 645 -46.58 -16.49 -23.66
CA GLN A 645 -47.93 -16.91 -23.25
C GLN A 645 -48.27 -18.36 -23.69
N SER A 646 -47.52 -18.93 -24.65
CA SER A 646 -47.66 -20.31 -25.11
C SER A 646 -46.86 -21.34 -24.31
N MET A 647 -46.14 -20.93 -23.26
CA MET A 647 -45.27 -21.83 -22.51
C MET A 647 -46.06 -22.58 -21.43
N ASN A 648 -46.17 -23.91 -21.56
CA ASN A 648 -46.86 -24.83 -20.65
C ASN A 648 -46.13 -25.03 -19.30
N LEU A 649 -45.60 -23.96 -18.70
CA LEU A 649 -44.87 -24.00 -17.40
C LEU A 649 -45.78 -24.48 -16.25
N LYS A 650 -47.09 -24.25 -16.36
CA LYS A 650 -48.10 -24.79 -15.45
C LYS A 650 -48.24 -26.31 -15.57
N GLU A 651 -48.08 -26.86 -16.78
CA GLU A 651 -48.08 -28.32 -16.98
C GLU A 651 -46.79 -28.94 -16.43
N MET A 652 -45.63 -28.29 -16.61
CA MET A 652 -44.36 -28.76 -16.03
C MET A 652 -44.41 -28.86 -14.49
N MET A 653 -45.00 -27.87 -13.81
CA MET A 653 -45.23 -27.94 -12.36
C MET A 653 -46.11 -29.15 -11.98
N SER A 654 -47.16 -29.44 -12.76
CA SER A 654 -48.02 -30.61 -12.53
C SER A 654 -47.31 -31.95 -12.80
N SER A 655 -46.32 -31.97 -13.72
CA SER A 655 -45.51 -33.15 -14.01
C SER A 655 -44.61 -33.51 -12.82
N ILE A 656 -44.06 -32.52 -12.11
CA ILE A 656 -43.26 -32.74 -10.88
C ILE A 656 -44.10 -33.45 -9.81
N GLU A 657 -45.34 -32.97 -9.58
CA GLU A 657 -46.27 -33.57 -8.61
C GLU A 657 -46.61 -35.02 -8.97
N LYS A 658 -46.85 -35.30 -10.26
CA LYS A 658 -47.10 -36.66 -10.76
C LYS A 658 -45.88 -37.58 -10.62
N ILE A 659 -44.67 -37.09 -10.92
CA ILE A 659 -43.43 -37.86 -10.75
C ILE A 659 -43.26 -38.24 -9.27
N GLN A 660 -43.51 -37.29 -8.36
CA GLN A 660 -43.46 -37.55 -6.92
C GLN A 660 -44.48 -38.59 -6.47
N GLU A 661 -45.73 -38.50 -6.96
CA GLU A 661 -46.79 -39.45 -6.62
C GLU A 661 -46.49 -40.86 -7.13
N LEU A 662 -46.05 -40.99 -8.38
CA LEU A 662 -45.71 -42.27 -9.01
C LEU A 662 -44.50 -42.93 -8.32
N ALA A 663 -43.48 -42.15 -7.98
CA ALA A 663 -42.31 -42.65 -7.26
C ALA A 663 -42.66 -43.11 -5.83
N ASN A 664 -43.52 -42.38 -5.12
CA ASN A 664 -44.00 -42.79 -3.79
C ASN A 664 -44.85 -44.08 -3.83
N LYS A 665 -45.55 -44.34 -4.93
CA LYS A 665 -46.31 -45.58 -5.18
C LYS A 665 -45.43 -46.75 -5.66
N GLY A 666 -44.11 -46.55 -5.79
CA GLY A 666 -43.18 -47.58 -6.29
C GLY A 666 -43.26 -47.84 -7.80
N LYS A 667 -43.99 -47.00 -8.55
CA LYS A 667 -44.16 -47.10 -10.01
C LYS A 667 -43.02 -46.37 -10.72
N ILE A 668 -41.81 -46.91 -10.59
CA ILE A 668 -40.58 -46.27 -11.04
C ILE A 668 -40.52 -46.10 -12.57
N ASP A 669 -41.01 -47.08 -13.35
CA ASP A 669 -41.05 -46.96 -14.81
C ASP A 669 -42.02 -45.87 -15.29
N GLU A 670 -43.20 -45.76 -14.68
CA GLU A 670 -44.18 -44.70 -15.00
C GLU A 670 -43.65 -43.31 -14.61
N ALA A 671 -42.96 -43.20 -13.47
CA ALA A 671 -42.31 -41.96 -13.03
C ALA A 671 -41.18 -41.54 -13.98
N MET A 672 -40.38 -42.50 -14.46
CA MET A 672 -39.32 -42.26 -15.44
C MET A 672 -39.88 -41.77 -16.78
N GLU A 673 -41.01 -42.32 -17.23
CA GLU A 673 -41.65 -41.89 -18.48
C GLU A 673 -42.15 -40.45 -18.39
N GLN A 674 -42.75 -40.06 -17.26
CA GLN A 674 -43.12 -38.66 -17.00
C GLN A 674 -41.90 -37.73 -16.92
N LEU A 675 -40.80 -38.17 -16.30
CA LEU A 675 -39.56 -37.41 -16.24
C LEU A 675 -38.92 -37.21 -17.62
N LYS A 676 -38.96 -38.22 -18.50
CA LYS A 676 -38.49 -38.10 -19.88
C LYS A 676 -39.31 -37.08 -20.67
N LYS A 677 -40.63 -37.11 -20.52
CA LYS A 677 -41.52 -36.12 -21.14
C LYS A 677 -41.22 -34.70 -20.65
N MET A 678 -41.06 -34.53 -19.33
CA MET A 678 -40.69 -33.23 -18.75
C MET A 678 -39.33 -32.72 -19.27
N ALA A 679 -38.33 -33.61 -19.40
CA ALA A 679 -37.03 -33.24 -19.93
C ALA A 679 -37.09 -32.83 -21.42
N GLU A 680 -37.97 -33.47 -22.21
CA GLU A 680 -38.23 -33.08 -23.60
C GLU A 680 -38.90 -31.70 -23.69
N ASP A 681 -39.90 -31.45 -22.84
CA ASP A 681 -40.55 -30.14 -22.75
C ASP A 681 -39.56 -29.04 -22.32
N LEU A 682 -38.68 -29.32 -21.36
CA LEU A 682 -37.62 -28.40 -20.93
C LEU A 682 -36.61 -28.13 -22.05
N ARG A 683 -36.25 -29.13 -22.84
CA ARG A 683 -35.34 -28.97 -23.97
C ARG A 683 -35.94 -28.11 -25.08
N ASN A 684 -37.23 -28.29 -25.39
CA ASN A 684 -37.94 -27.44 -26.34
C ASN A 684 -38.02 -26.00 -25.84
N PHE A 685 -38.27 -25.82 -24.54
CA PHE A 685 -38.27 -24.52 -23.89
C PHE A 685 -36.88 -23.85 -23.95
N ALA A 686 -35.82 -24.60 -23.66
CA ALA A 686 -34.44 -24.14 -23.79
C ALA A 686 -34.11 -23.72 -25.22
N GLU A 687 -34.58 -24.45 -26.24
CA GLU A 687 -34.37 -24.10 -27.63
C GLU A 687 -35.08 -22.79 -28.01
N GLN A 688 -36.32 -22.58 -27.53
CA GLN A 688 -37.04 -21.32 -27.71
C GLN A 688 -36.36 -20.14 -26.99
N LEU A 689 -35.87 -20.35 -25.77
CA LEU A 689 -35.10 -19.34 -25.05
C LEU A 689 -33.79 -19.01 -25.77
N ASN A 690 -33.07 -20.01 -26.28
CA ASN A 690 -31.84 -19.80 -27.06
C ASN A 690 -32.11 -19.07 -28.38
N GLN A 691 -33.22 -19.35 -29.07
CA GLN A 691 -33.64 -18.60 -30.26
C GLN A 691 -33.97 -17.14 -29.92
N THR A 692 -34.65 -16.92 -28.78
CA THR A 692 -34.97 -15.57 -28.31
C THR A 692 -33.70 -14.81 -27.91
N ASN A 693 -32.81 -15.45 -27.16
CA ASN A 693 -31.52 -14.89 -26.75
C ASN A 693 -30.64 -14.55 -27.97
N SER A 694 -30.60 -15.41 -28.99
CA SER A 694 -29.84 -15.14 -30.23
C SER A 694 -30.46 -14.02 -31.07
N SER A 695 -31.79 -13.88 -31.11
CA SER A 695 -32.45 -12.71 -31.71
C SER A 695 -32.16 -11.41 -30.94
N MET A 696 -31.95 -11.51 -29.62
CA MET A 696 -31.48 -10.41 -28.77
C MET A 696 -29.96 -10.15 -28.95
N GLU A 697 -29.20 -11.04 -29.59
CA GLU A 697 -27.76 -10.92 -29.85
C GLU A 697 -27.47 -10.17 -31.17
N GLU A 698 -28.41 -10.15 -32.12
CA GLU A 698 -28.42 -9.31 -33.35
C GLU A 698 -28.53 -7.79 -33.09
N MET A 699 -28.30 -7.40 -31.85
CA MET A 699 -28.33 -6.06 -31.30
C MET A 699 -27.08 -5.21 -31.64
N VAL A 700 -26.00 -5.78 -32.18
CA VAL A 700 -24.94 -4.99 -32.82
C VAL A 700 -25.32 -4.83 -34.29
N ASP A 701 -25.80 -3.63 -34.63
CA ASP A 701 -26.18 -3.25 -35.98
C ASP A 701 -25.14 -3.81 -36.99
N THR A 702 -25.57 -4.70 -37.89
CA THR A 702 -24.68 -5.35 -38.87
C THR A 702 -23.89 -4.29 -39.65
N GLN A 703 -24.52 -3.13 -39.88
CA GLN A 703 -23.89 -1.95 -40.47
C GLN A 703 -22.75 -1.39 -39.62
N MET A 704 -22.90 -1.37 -38.29
CA MET A 704 -21.87 -0.93 -37.36
C MET A 704 -20.68 -1.90 -37.31
N MET A 705 -20.91 -3.22 -37.32
CA MET A 705 -19.80 -4.19 -37.39
C MET A 705 -19.05 -4.10 -38.71
N GLU A 706 -19.75 -3.86 -39.81
CA GLU A 706 -19.12 -3.63 -41.11
C GLU A 706 -18.25 -2.36 -41.09
N GLN A 707 -18.76 -1.26 -40.55
CA GLN A 707 -18.01 -0.01 -40.37
C GLN A 707 -16.78 -0.17 -39.45
N LEU A 708 -16.89 -0.96 -38.37
CA LEU A 708 -15.76 -1.26 -37.48
C LEU A 708 -14.70 -2.10 -38.21
N ASN A 709 -15.11 -3.11 -39.01
CA ASN A 709 -14.20 -3.93 -39.80
C ASN A 709 -13.52 -3.11 -40.93
N GLU A 710 -14.23 -2.18 -41.56
CA GLU A 710 -13.67 -1.24 -42.54
C GLU A 710 -12.64 -0.32 -41.86
N SER A 711 -13.00 0.31 -40.74
CA SER A 711 -12.10 1.16 -39.96
C SER A 711 -10.84 0.42 -39.51
N MET A 712 -10.96 -0.85 -39.13
CA MET A 712 -9.81 -1.68 -38.76
C MET A 712 -8.84 -1.87 -39.94
N ARG A 713 -9.36 -2.17 -41.14
CA ARG A 713 -8.57 -2.30 -42.37
C ARG A 713 -7.88 -0.98 -42.75
N GLU A 714 -8.56 0.14 -42.57
CA GLU A 714 -7.96 1.46 -42.80
C GLU A 714 -6.81 1.74 -41.82
N LEU A 715 -6.98 1.45 -40.52
CA LEU A 715 -5.93 1.64 -39.51
C LEU A 715 -4.70 0.79 -39.78
N GLU A 716 -4.87 -0.48 -40.17
CA GLU A 716 -3.76 -1.34 -40.60
C GLU A 716 -3.00 -0.74 -41.79
N GLY A 717 -3.73 -0.11 -42.72
CA GLY A 717 -3.16 0.61 -43.85
C GLY A 717 -2.37 1.86 -43.42
N LEU A 718 -2.86 2.61 -42.43
CA LEU A 718 -2.16 3.78 -41.87
C LEU A 718 -0.91 3.36 -41.09
N GLU A 719 -1.00 2.32 -40.26
CA GLU A 719 0.11 1.76 -39.50
C GLU A 719 1.26 1.36 -40.43
N LYS A 720 0.98 0.59 -41.48
CA LYS A 720 2.00 0.17 -42.46
C LYS A 720 2.68 1.37 -43.13
N LYS A 721 1.92 2.40 -43.51
CA LYS A 721 2.47 3.62 -44.12
C LYS A 721 3.32 4.41 -43.14
N GLN A 722 2.85 4.59 -41.90
CA GLN A 722 3.59 5.31 -40.87
C GLN A 722 4.89 4.60 -40.50
N SER A 723 4.88 3.27 -40.41
CA SER A 723 6.07 2.46 -40.13
C SER A 723 7.12 2.63 -41.23
N LYS A 724 6.68 2.69 -42.50
CA LYS A 724 7.58 2.95 -43.62
C LYS A 724 8.25 4.33 -43.51
N ILE A 725 7.49 5.38 -43.19
CA ILE A 725 8.04 6.74 -43.00
C ILE A 725 9.03 6.79 -41.84
N ILE A 726 8.72 6.14 -40.71
CA ILE A 726 9.62 6.07 -39.55
C ILE A 726 10.95 5.41 -39.94
N ASN A 727 10.89 4.30 -40.70
CA ASN A 727 12.10 3.62 -41.15
C ASN A 727 12.94 4.50 -42.09
N GLU A 728 12.31 5.14 -43.10
CA GLU A 728 13.00 6.05 -44.02
C GLU A 728 13.61 7.26 -43.29
N THR A 729 12.90 7.84 -42.31
CA THR A 729 13.38 8.95 -41.49
C THR A 729 14.53 8.51 -40.57
N SER A 730 14.46 7.30 -40.03
CA SER A 730 15.52 6.71 -39.21
C SER A 730 16.80 6.45 -40.00
N GLU A 731 16.69 5.97 -41.25
CA GLU A 731 17.84 5.79 -42.14
C GLU A 731 18.56 7.12 -42.41
N ILE A 732 17.80 8.19 -42.70
CA ILE A 732 18.37 9.54 -42.88
C ILE A 732 19.02 10.02 -41.57
N ASN A 733 18.37 9.80 -40.42
CA ASN A 733 18.92 10.19 -39.13
C ASN A 733 20.24 9.47 -38.81
N GLN A 734 20.35 8.18 -39.15
CA GLN A 734 21.56 7.41 -38.92
C GLN A 734 22.74 7.94 -39.76
N LYS A 735 22.49 8.24 -41.05
CA LYS A 735 23.49 8.86 -41.93
C LYS A 735 23.92 10.24 -41.42
N LEU A 736 22.94 11.05 -41.01
CA LEU A 736 23.19 12.37 -40.43
C LEU A 736 24.06 12.27 -39.17
N ARG A 737 23.78 11.32 -38.26
CA ARG A 737 24.60 11.08 -37.06
C ARG A 737 26.02 10.62 -37.39
N GLN A 738 26.19 9.77 -38.39
CA GLN A 738 27.52 9.33 -38.84
C GLN A 738 28.34 10.50 -39.40
N GLN A 739 27.72 11.41 -40.16
CA GLN A 739 28.38 12.62 -40.67
C GLN A 739 28.69 13.62 -39.55
N GLN A 740 27.77 13.80 -38.60
CA GLN A 740 27.98 14.63 -37.40
C GLN A 740 29.17 14.16 -36.57
N SER A 741 29.28 12.86 -36.33
CA SER A 741 30.40 12.28 -35.57
C SER A 741 31.75 12.58 -36.24
N LYS A 742 31.85 12.38 -37.56
CA LYS A 742 33.08 12.61 -38.34
C LYS A 742 33.51 14.08 -38.35
N GLN A 743 32.57 15.03 -38.41
CA GLN A 743 32.90 16.45 -38.41
C GLN A 743 33.28 16.96 -37.01
N SER A 744 32.63 16.44 -35.97
CA SER A 744 32.83 16.87 -34.58
C SER A 744 34.20 16.45 -34.01
N GLU A 745 34.74 15.30 -34.44
CA GLU A 745 36.01 14.76 -33.95
C GLU A 745 37.20 15.74 -34.11
N SER A 746 37.28 16.42 -35.26
CA SER A 746 38.35 17.40 -35.53
C SER A 746 38.21 18.71 -34.73
N LEU A 747 36.98 19.16 -34.50
CA LEU A 747 36.68 20.38 -33.74
C LEU A 747 36.91 20.17 -32.24
N VAL A 748 36.55 19.00 -31.73
CA VAL A 748 36.74 18.62 -30.32
C VAL A 748 38.22 18.52 -29.98
N LYS A 749 39.04 17.91 -30.85
CA LYS A 749 40.50 17.81 -30.63
C LYS A 749 41.19 19.17 -30.54
N LYS A 750 40.88 20.09 -31.46
CA LYS A 750 41.45 21.46 -31.43
C LYS A 750 41.00 22.25 -30.20
N PHE A 751 39.75 22.05 -29.78
CA PHE A 751 39.18 22.71 -28.62
C PHE A 751 39.87 22.31 -27.31
N PHE A 752 40.14 21.02 -27.09
CA PHE A 752 40.78 20.57 -25.85
C PHE A 752 42.24 21.01 -25.73
N GLU A 753 42.99 21.07 -26.83
CA GLU A 753 44.33 21.67 -26.86
C GLU A 753 44.31 23.15 -26.42
N GLU A 754 43.32 23.90 -26.90
CA GLU A 754 43.15 25.31 -26.53
C GLU A 754 42.66 25.51 -25.09
N LEU A 755 41.89 24.58 -24.53
CA LEU A 755 41.48 24.59 -23.12
C LEU A 755 42.66 24.28 -22.20
N LYS A 756 43.43 23.24 -22.53
CA LYS A 756 44.60 22.81 -21.77
C LYS A 756 45.56 23.98 -21.56
N LYS A 757 45.88 24.71 -22.63
CA LYS A 757 46.77 25.88 -22.59
C LYS A 757 46.28 26.98 -21.64
N ASP A 758 44.98 27.28 -21.62
CA ASP A 758 44.43 28.31 -20.75
C ASP A 758 44.46 27.88 -19.27
N VAL A 759 44.17 26.60 -18.99
CA VAL A 759 44.23 26.02 -17.64
C VAL A 759 45.66 25.99 -17.10
N GLU A 760 46.63 25.57 -17.93
CA GLU A 760 48.05 25.57 -17.57
C GLU A 760 48.57 26.98 -17.25
N SER A 761 48.09 27.99 -17.99
CA SER A 761 48.43 29.39 -17.74
C SER A 761 47.89 29.87 -16.37
N ILE A 762 46.69 29.43 -15.99
CA ILE A 762 46.11 29.73 -14.66
C ILE A 762 46.90 29.04 -13.54
N GLN A 763 47.27 27.77 -13.73
CA GLN A 763 48.08 27.03 -12.76
C GLN A 763 49.43 27.70 -12.49
N ALA A 764 50.10 28.18 -13.55
CA ALA A 764 51.37 28.89 -13.42
C ALA A 764 51.25 30.13 -12.53
N ILE A 765 50.20 30.94 -12.72
CA ILE A 765 49.94 32.15 -11.93
C ILE A 765 49.64 31.78 -10.46
N LEU A 766 48.76 30.80 -10.22
CA LEU A 766 48.43 30.37 -8.86
C LEU A 766 49.64 29.77 -8.10
N ASN A 767 50.55 29.12 -8.81
CA ASN A 767 51.80 28.61 -8.23
C ASN A 767 52.76 29.74 -7.86
N ASP A 768 52.89 30.75 -8.71
CA ASP A 768 53.69 31.94 -8.43
C ASP A 768 53.15 32.71 -7.21
N ASP A 769 51.82 32.90 -7.13
CA ASP A 769 51.15 33.55 -6.00
C ASP A 769 51.38 32.83 -4.67
N LYS A 770 51.32 31.49 -4.70
CA LYS A 770 51.61 30.67 -3.52
C LYS A 770 53.04 30.87 -3.03
N ASN A 771 54.01 30.86 -3.95
CA ASN A 771 55.42 31.06 -3.60
C ASN A 771 55.65 32.46 -3.05
N PHE A 772 55.11 33.49 -3.71
CA PHE A 772 55.19 34.87 -3.29
C PHE A 772 54.63 35.08 -1.86
N LEU A 773 53.43 34.58 -1.57
CA LEU A 773 52.80 34.68 -0.24
C LEU A 773 53.50 33.83 0.85
N ASN A 774 54.25 32.80 0.46
CA ASN A 774 55.07 32.02 1.38
C ASN A 774 56.36 32.75 1.76
N GLU A 775 56.96 33.48 0.82
CA GLU A 775 58.26 34.09 0.99
C GLU A 775 58.22 35.50 1.57
N HIS A 776 57.11 36.23 1.37
CA HIS A 776 56.95 37.62 1.79
C HIS A 776 57.11 37.83 3.30
N GLU A 777 57.91 38.82 3.71
CA GLU A 777 58.28 39.05 5.12
C GLU A 777 57.08 39.33 6.04
N ALA A 778 56.16 40.21 5.61
CA ALA A 778 54.93 40.50 6.37
C ALA A 778 54.05 39.25 6.55
N MET A 779 53.98 38.36 5.55
CA MET A 779 53.22 37.11 5.63
C MET A 779 53.88 36.12 6.58
N LYS A 780 55.21 35.94 6.52
CA LYS A 780 55.97 35.13 7.47
C LYS A 780 55.79 35.63 8.91
N LYS A 781 55.83 36.95 9.13
CA LYS A 781 55.60 37.54 10.44
C LYS A 781 54.16 37.31 10.92
N THR A 782 53.19 37.42 10.03
CA THR A 782 51.77 37.13 10.31
C THR A 782 51.56 35.68 10.70
N SER A 783 52.12 34.72 9.96
CA SER A 783 52.01 33.29 10.29
C SER A 783 52.63 32.97 11.66
N LYS A 784 53.80 33.54 11.98
CA LYS A 784 54.43 33.39 13.32
C LYS A 784 53.59 34.01 14.44
N LEU A 785 52.96 35.16 14.20
CA LEU A 785 52.09 35.80 15.19
C LEU A 785 50.78 35.04 15.38
N LEU A 786 50.20 34.46 14.32
CA LEU A 786 49.02 33.61 14.38
C LEU A 786 49.30 32.30 15.12
N GLU A 787 50.47 31.70 14.93
CA GLU A 787 50.90 30.53 15.70
C GLU A 787 50.99 30.85 17.19
N LYS A 788 51.63 31.98 17.54
CA LYS A 788 51.68 32.48 18.92
C LYS A 788 50.30 32.85 19.47
N GLU A 789 49.39 33.36 18.65
CA GLU A 789 48.01 33.66 19.04
C GLU A 789 47.25 32.38 19.37
N SER A 790 47.45 31.33 18.56
CA SER A 790 46.84 30.02 18.75
C SER A 790 47.32 29.34 20.03
N THR A 791 48.64 29.33 20.29
CA THR A 791 49.19 28.77 21.56
C THR A 791 48.67 29.55 22.76
N LEU A 792 48.63 30.87 22.67
CA LEU A 792 48.17 31.74 23.75
C LEU A 792 46.64 31.62 23.96
N ASN A 793 45.86 31.32 22.92
CA ASN A 793 44.45 30.95 23.04
C ASN A 793 44.25 29.65 23.80
N GLN A 794 45.06 28.62 23.52
CA GLN A 794 45.02 27.36 24.27
C GLN A 794 45.38 27.58 25.73
N GLU A 795 46.38 28.42 26.02
CA GLU A 795 46.73 28.83 27.38
C GLU A 795 45.57 29.57 28.06
N ILE A 796 44.92 30.53 27.40
CA ILE A 796 43.74 31.25 27.91
C ILE A 796 42.58 30.28 28.20
N GLN A 797 42.34 29.29 27.36
CA GLN A 797 41.33 28.28 27.60
C GLN A 797 41.68 27.42 28.82
N SER A 798 42.93 26.98 28.93
CA SER A 798 43.41 26.19 30.08
C SER A 798 43.37 26.98 31.41
N LEU A 799 43.74 28.26 31.38
CA LEU A 799 43.71 29.16 32.55
C LEU A 799 42.28 29.57 32.90
N GLY A 800 41.41 29.72 31.89
CA GLY A 800 39.97 29.93 32.09
C GLY A 800 39.36 28.76 32.85
N GLN A 801 39.73 27.53 32.47
CA GLN A 801 39.30 26.32 33.18
C GLN A 801 39.86 26.28 34.61
N LYS A 802 41.16 26.54 34.80
CA LYS A 802 41.80 26.61 36.14
C LYS A 802 41.19 27.70 37.03
N ALA A 803 40.80 28.84 36.49
CA ALA A 803 40.13 29.92 37.23
C ALA A 803 38.71 29.52 37.66
N ILE A 804 37.98 28.77 36.84
CA ILE A 804 36.68 28.20 37.18
C ILE A 804 36.83 27.14 38.29
N ASP A 805 37.80 26.24 38.16
CA ASP A 805 38.04 25.15 39.13
C ASP A 805 38.54 25.66 40.50
N SER A 806 39.36 26.72 40.51
CA SER A 806 39.86 27.35 41.74
C SER A 806 38.82 28.21 42.47
N SER A 807 37.72 28.58 41.81
CA SER A 807 36.58 29.26 42.44
C SER A 807 35.81 28.44 43.45
N LEU A 808 36.01 27.12 43.43
CA LEU A 808 35.38 26.17 44.33
C LEU A 808 36.20 25.87 45.59
N LYS A 809 37.45 26.36 45.72
CA LYS A 809 38.36 26.05 46.85
C LYS A 809 38.99 27.27 47.55
N GLU A 810 38.47 28.47 47.30
CA GLU A 810 38.79 29.79 47.90
C GLU A 810 40.26 30.27 47.96
N LYS A 811 41.30 29.42 47.81
CA LYS A 811 42.66 29.84 48.19
C LYS A 811 43.51 30.58 47.15
N ASN A 812 43.26 30.49 45.83
CA ASN A 812 44.11 31.14 44.79
C ASN A 812 43.31 31.82 43.64
N LEU A 813 42.05 32.21 43.88
CA LEU A 813 41.16 32.72 42.82
C LEU A 813 41.67 34.01 42.16
N ALA A 814 42.10 34.98 42.96
CA ALA A 814 42.48 36.30 42.47
C ALA A 814 43.70 36.23 41.54
N GLU A 815 44.72 35.43 41.87
CA GLU A 815 45.93 35.27 41.07
C GLU A 815 45.63 34.65 39.70
N ASN A 816 44.80 33.60 39.64
CA ASN A 816 44.42 32.95 38.39
C ASN A 816 43.63 33.89 37.45
N PHE A 817 42.75 34.75 37.99
CA PHE A 817 42.06 35.75 37.18
C PHE A 817 43.01 36.85 36.70
N THR A 818 44.00 37.25 37.49
CA THR A 818 45.01 38.20 37.03
C THR A 818 45.85 37.63 35.89
N GLU A 819 46.32 36.38 36.00
CA GLU A 819 47.10 35.75 34.93
C GLU A 819 46.26 35.49 33.67
N LEU A 820 45.00 35.05 33.81
CA LEU A 820 44.07 34.91 32.68
C LEU A 820 43.85 36.25 31.96
N ASN A 821 43.64 37.34 32.71
CA ASN A 821 43.45 38.66 32.13
C ASN A 821 44.73 39.20 31.47
N ASP A 822 45.91 38.88 32.02
CA ASP A 822 47.18 39.25 31.40
C ASP A 822 47.46 38.46 30.11
N ARG A 823 47.14 37.16 30.04
CA ARG A 823 47.17 36.42 28.78
C ARG A 823 46.17 36.98 27.78
N ARG A 824 44.94 37.32 28.20
CA ARG A 824 43.98 38.00 27.31
C ARG A 824 44.51 39.32 26.77
N ARG A 825 45.19 40.13 27.58
CA ARG A 825 45.85 41.37 27.13
C ARG A 825 46.99 41.09 26.16
N GLN A 826 47.81 40.07 26.41
CA GLN A 826 48.88 39.65 25.48
C GLN A 826 48.30 39.22 24.13
N ARG A 827 47.18 38.49 24.14
CA ARG A 827 46.44 38.13 22.92
C ARG A 827 45.97 39.35 22.15
N THR A 828 45.37 40.32 22.85
CA THR A 828 44.91 41.57 22.22
C THR A 828 46.09 42.33 21.59
N LYS A 829 47.27 42.34 22.23
CA LYS A 829 48.48 42.93 21.63
C LYS A 829 48.91 42.21 20.35
N ILE A 830 48.93 40.87 20.36
CA ILE A 830 49.25 40.06 19.18
C ILE A 830 48.24 40.31 18.04
N LEU A 831 46.94 40.34 18.35
CA LEU A 831 45.89 40.63 17.37
C LEU A 831 46.02 42.05 16.80
N ASN A 832 46.36 43.03 17.62
CA ASN A 832 46.63 44.39 17.15
C ASN A 832 47.87 44.45 16.25
N GLU A 833 48.91 43.65 16.54
CA GLU A 833 50.09 43.55 15.69
C GLU A 833 49.76 42.86 14.35
N ILE A 834 48.99 41.77 14.36
CA ILE A 834 48.48 41.12 13.13
C ILE A 834 47.67 42.10 12.28
N ASN A 835 46.75 42.85 12.92
CA ASN A 835 45.94 43.87 12.24
C ASN A 835 46.80 45.00 11.65
N SER A 836 47.89 45.38 12.35
CA SER A 836 48.82 46.40 11.85
C SER A 836 49.61 45.95 10.62
N LEU A 837 49.83 44.64 10.46
CA LEU A 837 50.51 44.07 9.28
C LEU A 837 49.62 44.05 8.03
N ARG A 838 48.30 44.20 8.17
CA ARG A 838 47.36 44.32 7.02
C ARG A 838 47.40 43.13 6.05
N THR A 839 47.64 41.94 6.57
CA THR A 839 47.91 40.70 5.83
C THR A 839 46.79 39.65 5.93
N GLN A 840 45.78 39.88 6.76
CA GLN A 840 44.76 38.87 7.11
C GLN A 840 44.00 38.33 5.88
N GLY A 841 43.55 39.19 4.96
CA GLY A 841 42.87 38.75 3.74
C GLY A 841 43.75 37.91 2.81
N PHE A 842 45.06 38.18 2.77
CA PHE A 842 46.02 37.38 2.00
C PHE A 842 46.34 36.06 2.69
N GLN A 843 46.28 36.01 4.02
CA GLN A 843 46.43 34.77 4.78
C GLN A 843 45.26 33.81 4.53
N GLU A 844 44.02 34.32 4.52
CA GLU A 844 42.84 33.53 4.17
C GLU A 844 42.92 33.00 2.72
N PHE A 845 43.39 33.83 1.78
CA PHE A 845 43.60 33.40 0.40
C PHE A 845 44.70 32.34 0.30
N LYS A 846 45.83 32.52 1.01
CA LYS A 846 46.95 31.58 1.08
C LYS A 846 46.54 30.20 1.57
N GLU A 847 45.67 30.13 2.57
CA GLU A 847 45.13 28.87 3.09
C GLU A 847 44.22 28.15 2.07
N LYS A 848 43.61 28.90 1.15
CA LYS A 848 42.72 28.38 0.11
C LYS A 848 43.37 28.11 -1.24
N LEU A 849 44.57 28.64 -1.48
CA LEU A 849 45.36 28.37 -2.69
C LEU A 849 45.55 26.88 -2.99
N PRO A 850 45.87 25.98 -2.03
CA PRO A 850 46.04 24.55 -2.33
C PRO A 850 44.77 23.87 -2.86
N GLU A 851 43.60 24.28 -2.36
CA GLU A 851 42.31 23.76 -2.82
C GLU A 851 42.02 24.21 -4.25
N LEU A 852 42.29 25.49 -4.55
CA LEU A 852 42.14 26.06 -5.90
C LEU A 852 43.11 25.42 -6.89
N GLN A 853 44.38 25.23 -6.52
CA GLN A 853 45.38 24.55 -7.35
C GLN A 853 44.90 23.15 -7.74
N LYS A 854 44.46 22.35 -6.76
CA LYS A 854 43.93 21.01 -7.02
C LYS A 854 42.75 21.01 -8.00
N LYS A 855 41.83 21.99 -7.89
CA LYS A 855 40.70 22.12 -8.83
C LYS A 855 41.18 22.41 -10.25
N TYR A 856 42.21 23.24 -10.44
CA TYR A 856 42.78 23.50 -11.75
C TYR A 856 43.65 22.34 -12.29
N ASP A 857 44.28 21.56 -11.41
CA ASP A 857 44.96 20.30 -11.77
C ASP A 857 43.97 19.29 -12.35
N THR A 858 42.84 19.08 -11.68
CA THR A 858 41.78 18.21 -12.20
C THR A 858 41.18 18.75 -13.50
N LEU A 859 41.02 20.08 -13.64
CA LEU A 859 40.59 20.66 -14.93
C LEU A 859 41.59 20.38 -16.05
N LYS A 860 42.90 20.38 -15.77
CA LYS A 860 43.93 20.02 -16.74
C LYS A 860 43.82 18.55 -17.14
N GLU A 861 43.74 17.65 -16.17
CA GLU A 861 43.59 16.21 -16.41
C GLU A 861 42.35 15.91 -17.27
N LEU A 862 41.21 16.53 -16.92
CA LEU A 862 39.96 16.40 -17.67
C LEU A 862 40.07 16.93 -19.11
N ALA A 863 40.86 18.00 -19.33
CA ALA A 863 41.15 18.49 -20.67
C ALA A 863 42.07 17.54 -21.46
N GLU A 864 43.01 16.85 -20.82
CA GLU A 864 43.92 15.88 -21.46
C GLU A 864 43.21 14.60 -21.90
N ILE A 865 42.25 14.12 -21.10
CA ILE A 865 41.44 12.94 -21.43
C ILE A 865 40.23 13.27 -22.32
N ASN A 866 40.07 14.53 -22.72
CA ASN A 866 38.95 15.05 -23.53
C ASN A 866 37.55 14.85 -22.90
N ASP A 867 37.43 14.90 -21.56
CA ASP A 867 36.14 14.80 -20.87
C ASP A 867 35.47 16.18 -20.73
N LEU A 868 34.57 16.49 -21.68
CA LEU A 868 33.89 17.79 -21.73
C LEU A 868 32.89 17.98 -20.59
N ASN A 869 32.24 16.90 -20.15
CA ASN A 869 31.11 16.98 -19.24
C ASN A 869 31.61 17.28 -17.82
N ASP A 870 32.59 16.51 -17.36
CA ASP A 870 33.17 16.68 -16.04
C ASP A 870 34.03 17.96 -15.99
N PHE A 871 34.72 18.31 -17.09
CA PHE A 871 35.42 19.59 -17.19
C PHE A 871 34.46 20.77 -17.00
N ASN A 872 33.34 20.80 -17.72
CA ASN A 872 32.37 21.90 -17.64
C ASN A 872 31.70 21.96 -16.25
N LEU A 873 31.44 20.81 -15.63
CA LEU A 873 30.86 20.75 -14.28
C LEU A 873 31.81 21.33 -13.24
N LEU A 874 33.07 20.89 -13.24
CA LEU A 874 34.10 21.39 -12.32
C LEU A 874 34.38 22.88 -12.57
N PHE A 875 34.50 23.28 -13.84
CA PHE A 875 34.80 24.65 -14.23
C PHE A 875 33.71 25.64 -13.75
N LYS A 876 32.43 25.26 -13.85
CA LYS A 876 31.30 26.08 -13.35
C LYS A 876 31.35 26.33 -11.85
N ASN A 877 31.96 25.44 -11.07
CA ASN A 877 32.10 25.58 -9.63
C ASN A 877 33.37 26.38 -9.28
N THR A 878 34.47 26.14 -9.99
CA THR A 878 35.77 26.78 -9.73
C THR A 878 35.81 28.25 -10.17
N TYR A 879 35.21 28.61 -11.31
CA TYR A 879 35.28 29.97 -11.84
C TYR A 879 34.64 31.04 -10.90
N PRO A 880 33.44 30.82 -10.32
CA PRO A 880 32.87 31.77 -9.35
C PRO A 880 33.71 31.94 -8.09
N GLU A 881 34.46 30.92 -7.65
CA GLU A 881 35.31 31.03 -6.45
C GLU A 881 36.45 32.04 -6.67
N ILE A 882 37.09 32.03 -7.85
CA ILE A 882 38.12 33.02 -8.20
C ILE A 882 37.55 34.43 -8.23
N LEU A 883 36.36 34.63 -8.80
CA LEU A 883 35.69 35.94 -8.80
C LEU A 883 35.38 36.44 -7.38
N ARG A 884 35.04 35.54 -6.46
CA ARG A 884 34.82 35.88 -5.04
C ARG A 884 36.12 36.31 -4.38
N TRP A 885 37.23 35.61 -4.60
CA TRP A 885 38.54 36.00 -4.05
C TRP A 885 39.03 37.33 -4.60
N GLN A 886 38.88 37.55 -5.91
CA GLN A 886 39.18 38.83 -6.55
C GLN A 886 38.34 39.97 -5.93
N GLY A 887 37.05 39.73 -5.72
CA GLY A 887 36.15 40.69 -5.07
C GLY A 887 36.52 40.98 -3.62
N ASN A 888 36.81 39.94 -2.84
CA ASN A 888 37.14 40.04 -1.42
C ASN A 888 38.46 40.80 -1.20
N LEU A 889 39.50 40.47 -1.96
CA LEU A 889 40.79 41.14 -1.85
C LEU A 889 40.72 42.59 -2.36
N ARG A 890 39.85 42.90 -3.33
CA ARG A 890 39.64 44.29 -3.78
C ARG A 890 38.85 45.16 -2.80
N THR A 891 37.92 44.57 -2.04
CA THR A 891 37.00 45.30 -1.15
C THR A 891 37.49 45.40 0.29
N SER A 892 38.49 44.58 0.66
CA SER A 892 39.13 44.62 1.97
C SER A 892 39.88 45.93 2.16
N ARG A 893 39.33 46.81 3.01
CA ARG A 893 39.98 48.09 3.38
C ARG A 893 41.16 47.80 4.29
N ASN A 894 42.30 48.47 4.04
CA ASN A 894 43.56 48.32 4.78
C ASN A 894 44.30 46.99 4.54
N LEU A 895 44.55 46.63 3.28
CA LEU A 895 45.53 45.59 2.92
C LEU A 895 46.92 46.20 2.65
N LEU A 896 47.97 45.40 2.81
CA LEU A 896 49.34 45.80 2.47
C LEU A 896 49.46 46.03 0.95
N GLU A 897 49.90 47.23 0.53
CA GLU A 897 49.82 47.70 -0.85
C GLU A 897 50.65 46.87 -1.85
N ASP A 898 51.84 46.42 -1.43
CA ASP A 898 52.76 45.59 -2.23
C ASP A 898 52.14 44.22 -2.62
N ILE A 899 51.63 43.48 -1.62
CA ILE A 899 50.92 42.22 -1.85
C ILE A 899 49.60 42.46 -2.61
N GLY A 900 48.88 43.53 -2.26
CA GLY A 900 47.60 43.87 -2.86
C GLY A 900 47.68 44.16 -4.35
N GLY A 901 48.73 44.83 -4.80
CA GLY A 901 48.98 45.11 -6.22
C GLY A 901 49.12 43.82 -7.03
N LYS A 902 50.09 42.97 -6.67
CA LYS A 902 50.36 41.70 -7.36
C LYS A 902 49.14 40.78 -7.38
N MET A 903 48.55 40.50 -6.22
CA MET A 903 47.41 39.57 -6.13
C MET A 903 46.17 40.06 -6.91
N SER A 904 45.95 41.37 -6.96
CA SER A 904 44.86 41.95 -7.75
C SER A 904 45.07 41.75 -9.26
N ASP A 905 46.30 41.93 -9.74
CA ASP A 905 46.65 41.80 -11.15
C ASP A 905 46.62 40.34 -11.60
N ASP A 906 47.17 39.43 -10.80
CA ASP A 906 47.18 37.99 -11.07
C ASP A 906 45.77 37.40 -11.07
N LEU A 907 44.93 37.73 -10.08
CA LEU A 907 43.53 37.31 -10.07
C LEU A 907 42.71 37.91 -11.22
N ARG A 908 43.07 39.11 -11.69
CA ARG A 908 42.46 39.70 -12.89
C ARG A 908 42.88 38.93 -14.15
N GLN A 909 44.14 38.51 -14.25
CA GLN A 909 44.61 37.69 -15.37
C GLN A 909 43.96 36.31 -15.37
N ILE A 910 43.86 35.65 -14.22
CA ILE A 910 43.15 34.37 -14.07
C ILE A 910 41.67 34.51 -14.46
N THR A 911 41.01 35.60 -14.04
CA THR A 911 39.62 35.88 -14.42
C THR A 911 39.47 36.05 -15.93
N ARG A 912 40.44 36.69 -16.60
CA ARG A 912 40.46 36.81 -18.06
C ARG A 912 40.59 35.45 -18.75
N LEU A 913 41.51 34.60 -18.28
CA LEU A 913 41.73 33.25 -18.82
C LEU A 913 40.49 32.35 -18.62
N ASN A 914 39.87 32.38 -17.43
CA ASN A 914 38.59 31.70 -17.22
C ASN A 914 37.48 32.25 -18.14
N GLY A 915 37.47 33.56 -18.40
CA GLY A 915 36.57 34.15 -19.37
C GLY A 915 36.75 33.58 -20.78
N GLU A 916 37.99 33.34 -21.21
CA GLU A 916 38.29 32.69 -22.50
C GLU A 916 37.86 31.21 -22.52
N ILE A 917 38.12 30.46 -21.45
CA ILE A 917 37.62 29.07 -21.30
C ILE A 917 36.09 29.03 -21.44
N SER A 918 35.37 29.92 -20.75
CA SER A 918 33.91 30.00 -20.84
C SER A 918 33.43 30.36 -22.25
N LYS A 919 34.12 31.26 -22.96
CA LYS A 919 33.79 31.61 -24.34
C LYS A 919 34.00 30.42 -25.27
N LYS A 920 35.14 29.72 -25.15
CA LYS A 920 35.47 28.52 -25.93
C LYS A 920 34.44 27.42 -25.72
N LEU A 921 34.02 27.15 -24.47
CA LEU A 921 32.95 26.19 -24.16
C LEU A 921 31.63 26.60 -24.86
N GLY A 922 31.31 27.89 -24.86
CA GLY A 922 30.13 28.44 -25.54
C GLY A 922 30.22 28.44 -27.07
N THR A 923 31.41 28.55 -27.67
CA THR A 923 31.60 28.44 -29.13
C THR A 923 31.52 27.01 -29.60
N LEU A 924 32.13 26.04 -28.88
CA LEU A 924 32.03 24.62 -29.19
C LEU A 924 30.57 24.16 -29.23
N LYS A 925 29.80 24.53 -28.21
CA LYS A 925 28.36 24.22 -28.14
C LYS A 925 27.62 24.75 -29.37
N ARG A 926 27.87 26.01 -29.74
CA ARG A 926 27.22 26.64 -30.91
C ARG A 926 27.68 26.04 -32.23
N SER A 927 28.95 25.64 -32.38
CA SER A 927 29.45 25.01 -33.61
C SER A 927 28.93 23.59 -33.81
N ILE A 928 28.76 22.83 -32.73
CA ILE A 928 28.13 21.50 -32.75
C ILE A 928 26.62 21.63 -33.04
N GLU A 929 25.97 22.69 -32.56
CA GLU A 929 24.55 22.95 -32.85
C GLU A 929 24.32 23.46 -34.29
N ALA A 930 25.19 24.32 -34.82
CA ALA A 930 25.06 24.96 -36.14
C ALA A 930 25.40 24.05 -37.33
N SER A 931 26.23 23.02 -37.16
CA SER A 931 26.56 22.05 -38.23
C SER A 931 25.38 21.11 -38.58
N ASN A 932 24.32 21.08 -37.76
CA ASN A 932 23.22 20.12 -37.91
C ASN A 932 22.30 20.37 -39.11
N GLU A 933 22.14 21.61 -39.59
CA GLU A 933 21.27 21.93 -40.74
C GLU A 933 21.99 21.84 -42.09
N SER A 934 23.32 21.96 -42.11
CA SER A 934 24.14 21.99 -43.34
C SER A 934 24.59 20.63 -43.85
N LEU A 935 24.40 19.56 -43.06
CA LEU A 935 24.91 18.21 -43.38
C LEU A 935 23.96 17.37 -44.24
N LEU A 936 22.70 17.78 -44.40
CA LEU A 936 21.75 17.07 -45.26
C LEU A 936 21.99 17.38 -46.74
N SER A 937 22.14 16.33 -47.55
CA SER A 937 22.20 16.45 -49.01
C SER A 937 20.86 16.94 -49.58
N ASP A 938 20.89 17.55 -50.77
CA ASP A 938 19.66 18.01 -51.42
C ASP A 938 18.73 16.84 -51.81
N GLU A 939 19.29 15.65 -52.04
CA GLU A 939 18.50 14.44 -52.24
C GLU A 939 17.75 14.04 -50.96
N GLU A 940 18.41 14.08 -49.79
CA GLU A 940 17.78 13.79 -48.50
C GLU A 940 16.71 14.84 -48.15
N LYS A 941 16.97 16.12 -48.38
CA LYS A 941 15.95 17.19 -48.21
C LYS A 941 14.73 16.95 -49.09
N ASN A 942 14.92 16.51 -50.34
CA ASN A 942 13.81 16.16 -51.23
C ASN A 942 13.05 14.90 -50.76
N ARG A 943 13.75 13.90 -50.20
CA ARG A 943 13.11 12.73 -49.58
C ARG A 943 12.29 13.14 -48.35
N LEU A 944 12.81 14.00 -47.48
CA LEU A 944 12.10 14.52 -46.29
C LEU A 944 10.83 15.29 -46.70
N LYS A 945 10.88 16.12 -47.75
CA LYS A 945 9.68 16.79 -48.30
C LYS A 945 8.64 15.79 -48.82
N LYS A 946 9.05 14.71 -49.48
CA LYS A 946 8.14 13.63 -49.92
C LYS A 946 7.50 12.93 -48.72
N MET A 947 8.27 12.63 -47.67
CA MET A 947 7.74 12.06 -46.42
C MET A 947 6.76 13.01 -45.73
N ALA A 948 7.05 14.32 -45.69
CA ALA A 948 6.13 15.32 -45.15
C ALA A 948 4.78 15.34 -45.89
N GLN A 949 4.79 15.16 -47.21
CA GLN A 949 3.56 15.04 -47.99
C GLN A 949 2.81 13.73 -47.71
N GLN A 950 3.53 12.63 -47.42
CA GLN A 950 2.90 11.38 -46.99
C GLN A 950 2.28 11.50 -45.59
N GLU A 951 2.98 12.12 -44.63
CA GLU A 951 2.46 12.48 -43.29
C GLU A 951 1.17 13.30 -43.39
N LYS A 952 1.13 14.29 -44.29
CA LYS A 952 -0.07 15.09 -44.57
C LYS A 952 -1.25 14.23 -45.06
N ASN A 953 -0.99 13.25 -45.92
CA ASN A 953 -2.01 12.34 -46.43
C ASN A 953 -2.52 11.39 -45.33
N ILE A 954 -1.63 10.85 -44.49
CA ILE A 954 -2.00 10.01 -43.33
C ILE A 954 -2.83 10.84 -42.34
N ARG A 955 -2.45 12.10 -42.10
CA ARG A 955 -3.23 13.02 -41.26
C ARG A 955 -4.64 13.22 -41.81
N GLY A 956 -4.79 13.45 -43.11
CA GLY A 956 -6.11 13.61 -43.74
C GLY A 956 -7.03 12.42 -43.51
N LYS A 957 -6.51 11.19 -43.68
CA LYS A 957 -7.26 9.96 -43.39
C LYS A 957 -7.58 9.83 -41.90
N THR A 958 -6.60 10.10 -41.03
CA THR A 958 -6.77 10.07 -39.57
C THR A 958 -7.86 11.03 -39.09
N ASP A 959 -7.92 12.24 -39.67
CA ASP A 959 -8.97 13.22 -39.38
C ASP A 959 -10.35 12.79 -39.91
N GLY A 960 -10.40 12.07 -41.02
CA GLY A 960 -11.62 11.41 -41.52
C GLY A 960 -12.13 10.36 -40.52
N MET A 961 -11.26 9.43 -40.11
CA MET A 961 -11.59 8.41 -39.12
C MET A 961 -12.00 9.01 -37.78
N ARG A 962 -11.38 10.11 -37.35
CA ARG A 962 -11.78 10.84 -36.14
C ARG A 962 -13.24 11.28 -36.19
N LYS A 963 -13.69 11.81 -37.33
CA LYS A 963 -15.09 12.23 -37.54
C LYS A 963 -16.02 11.02 -37.56
N GLN A 964 -15.64 9.98 -38.31
CA GLN A 964 -16.40 8.73 -38.36
C GLN A 964 -16.60 8.12 -36.97
N PHE A 965 -15.54 7.93 -36.18
CA PHE A 965 -15.67 7.40 -34.82
C PHE A 965 -16.49 8.32 -33.90
N LYS A 966 -16.45 9.64 -34.11
CA LYS A 966 -17.30 10.57 -33.35
C LYS A 966 -18.77 10.38 -33.70
N GLU A 967 -19.11 10.25 -34.97
CA GLU A 967 -20.48 9.98 -35.44
C GLU A 967 -20.98 8.60 -34.99
N MET A 968 -20.13 7.58 -35.07
CA MET A 968 -20.45 6.24 -34.58
C MET A 968 -20.72 6.25 -33.07
N ASN A 969 -19.90 6.93 -32.26
CA ASN A 969 -20.15 7.09 -30.83
C ASN A 969 -21.41 7.92 -30.53
N GLN A 970 -21.78 8.87 -31.40
CA GLN A 970 -23.03 9.62 -31.25
C GLN A 970 -24.26 8.75 -31.52
N ARG A 971 -24.18 7.82 -32.47
CA ARG A 971 -25.26 6.86 -32.75
C ARG A 971 -25.32 5.75 -31.71
N ASN A 972 -24.16 5.20 -31.33
CA ASN A 972 -24.05 4.13 -30.34
C ASN A 972 -23.17 4.55 -29.14
N PRO A 973 -23.77 4.81 -27.97
CA PRO A 973 -23.07 5.22 -26.76
C PRO A 973 -22.29 4.08 -26.09
N MET A 974 -22.33 2.83 -26.58
CA MET A 974 -21.43 1.77 -26.13
C MET A 974 -20.02 1.87 -26.73
N LEU A 975 -19.85 2.61 -27.84
CA LEU A 975 -18.53 2.84 -28.40
C LEU A 975 -17.73 3.82 -27.53
N PRO A 976 -16.44 3.59 -27.28
CA PRO A 976 -15.68 4.48 -26.44
C PRO A 976 -15.28 5.76 -27.21
N PRO A 977 -15.40 6.95 -26.61
CA PRO A 977 -15.01 8.22 -27.24
C PRO A 977 -13.49 8.30 -27.45
N THR A 978 -12.73 7.45 -26.76
CA THR A 978 -11.27 7.32 -26.88
C THR A 978 -10.82 6.94 -28.29
N LEU A 979 -11.67 6.29 -29.11
CA LEU A 979 -11.36 6.02 -30.52
C LEU A 979 -11.13 7.33 -31.29
N SER A 980 -12.06 8.27 -31.17
CA SER A 980 -11.96 9.60 -31.81
C SER A 980 -10.83 10.42 -31.17
N GLN A 981 -10.66 10.36 -29.84
CA GLN A 981 -9.60 11.09 -29.14
C GLN A 981 -8.19 10.61 -29.54
N ASN A 982 -7.97 9.30 -29.65
CA ASN A 982 -6.71 8.73 -30.10
C ASN A 982 -6.42 9.12 -31.55
N MET A 983 -7.43 9.16 -32.42
CA MET A 983 -7.26 9.67 -33.79
C MET A 983 -6.96 11.18 -33.80
N GLN A 984 -7.54 11.97 -32.89
CA GLN A 984 -7.18 13.37 -32.72
C GLN A 984 -5.72 13.54 -32.27
N MET A 985 -5.25 12.72 -31.34
CA MET A 985 -3.85 12.72 -30.90
C MET A 985 -2.91 12.30 -32.03
N ALA A 986 -3.26 11.26 -32.79
CA ALA A 986 -2.54 10.86 -33.99
C ALA A 986 -2.45 12.02 -34.98
N GLY A 987 -3.57 12.66 -35.34
CA GLY A 987 -3.60 13.81 -36.25
C GLY A 987 -2.74 15.00 -35.79
N LYS A 988 -2.73 15.32 -34.49
CA LYS A 988 -1.86 16.36 -33.91
C LYS A 988 -0.38 16.00 -34.05
N ASN A 989 0.00 14.76 -33.75
CA ASN A 989 1.38 14.30 -33.83
C ASN A 989 1.86 14.19 -35.29
N LEU A 990 1.02 13.73 -36.23
CA LEU A 990 1.29 13.74 -37.67
C LEU A 990 1.49 15.16 -38.21
N LYS A 991 0.70 16.13 -37.73
CA LYS A 991 0.91 17.55 -38.07
C LYS A 991 2.27 18.07 -37.59
N GLN A 992 2.72 17.63 -36.42
CA GLN A 992 4.04 18.00 -35.91
C GLN A 992 5.16 17.31 -36.70
N ALA A 993 5.01 16.03 -37.04
CA ALA A 993 5.93 15.30 -37.91
C ALA A 993 6.05 15.98 -39.28
N GLU A 994 4.94 16.27 -39.96
CA GLU A 994 4.90 17.03 -41.22
C GLU A 994 5.70 18.34 -41.11
N SER A 995 5.46 19.14 -40.07
CA SER A 995 6.16 20.41 -39.87
C SER A 995 7.66 20.20 -39.63
N ARG A 996 8.04 19.19 -38.85
CA ARG A 996 9.44 18.88 -38.51
C ARG A 996 10.21 18.36 -39.72
N LEU A 997 9.60 17.50 -40.53
CA LEU A 997 10.17 17.03 -41.81
C LEU A 997 10.38 18.18 -42.79
N ASN A 998 9.39 19.09 -42.92
CA ASN A 998 9.52 20.28 -43.77
C ASN A 998 10.62 21.26 -43.30
N GLN A 999 10.88 21.29 -41.99
CA GLN A 999 11.96 22.06 -41.38
C GLN A 999 13.29 21.28 -41.33
N ASN A 1000 13.38 20.11 -41.96
CA ASN A 1000 14.56 19.23 -41.94
C ASN A 1000 15.00 18.77 -40.53
N GLN A 1001 14.10 18.81 -39.54
CA GLN A 1001 14.35 18.39 -38.16
C GLN A 1001 14.16 16.88 -37.99
N VAL A 1002 15.02 16.08 -38.62
CA VAL A 1002 14.89 14.61 -38.72
C VAL A 1002 14.71 13.93 -37.36
N GLN A 1003 15.57 14.24 -36.38
CA GLN A 1003 15.51 13.63 -35.03
C GLN A 1003 14.20 13.94 -34.29
N ARG A 1004 13.74 15.19 -34.37
CA ARG A 1004 12.49 15.59 -33.73
C ARG A 1004 11.29 14.98 -34.46
N SER A 1005 11.39 14.77 -35.78
CA SER A 1005 10.30 14.16 -36.53
C SER A 1005 10.00 12.73 -36.04
N ILE A 1006 11.04 11.90 -35.86
CA ILE A 1006 10.91 10.51 -35.39
C ILE A 1006 10.12 10.43 -34.06
N GLU A 1007 10.32 11.38 -33.16
CA GLU A 1007 9.56 11.45 -31.90
C GLU A 1007 8.06 11.68 -32.15
N SER A 1008 7.71 12.63 -33.02
CA SER A 1008 6.32 12.91 -33.39
C SER A 1008 5.69 11.74 -34.16
N GLU A 1009 6.42 11.15 -35.09
CA GLU A 1009 5.99 9.99 -35.88
C GLU A 1009 5.70 8.77 -34.98
N ASN A 1010 6.57 8.47 -34.01
CA ASN A 1010 6.35 7.39 -33.04
C ASN A 1010 5.13 7.65 -32.13
N LYS A 1011 4.91 8.91 -31.72
CA LYS A 1011 3.72 9.29 -30.95
C LYS A 1011 2.44 9.14 -31.77
N ALA A 1012 2.49 9.46 -33.07
CA ALA A 1012 1.38 9.22 -33.99
C ALA A 1012 1.11 7.71 -34.13
N MET A 1013 2.15 6.92 -34.42
CA MET A 1013 2.07 5.45 -34.53
C MET A 1013 1.41 4.81 -33.30
N LYS A 1014 1.89 5.17 -32.10
CA LYS A 1014 1.35 4.66 -30.84
C LYS A 1014 -0.15 4.94 -30.69
N SER A 1015 -0.61 6.10 -31.16
CA SER A 1015 -2.01 6.49 -31.08
C SER A 1015 -2.88 5.68 -32.06
N ILE A 1016 -2.35 5.38 -33.26
CA ILE A 1016 -2.99 4.51 -34.26
C ILE A 1016 -3.13 3.08 -33.72
N GLN A 1017 -2.05 2.51 -33.18
CA GLN A 1017 -2.03 1.16 -32.61
C GLN A 1017 -2.96 1.01 -31.40
N LYS A 1018 -3.04 2.03 -30.54
CA LYS A 1018 -4.01 2.05 -29.43
C LYS A 1018 -5.44 1.94 -29.92
N THR A 1019 -5.81 2.70 -30.95
CA THR A 1019 -7.16 2.62 -31.54
C THR A 1019 -7.43 1.24 -32.13
N GLN A 1020 -6.48 0.68 -32.87
CA GLN A 1020 -6.57 -0.67 -33.43
C GLN A 1020 -6.76 -1.74 -32.35
N LYS A 1021 -6.03 -1.63 -31.23
CA LYS A 1021 -6.19 -2.53 -30.09
C LYS A 1021 -7.61 -2.45 -29.51
N ILE A 1022 -8.12 -1.24 -29.28
CA ILE A 1022 -9.49 -1.05 -28.76
C ILE A 1022 -10.53 -1.70 -29.70
N LEU A 1023 -10.39 -1.51 -31.02
CA LEU A 1023 -11.29 -2.15 -32.00
C LEU A 1023 -11.21 -3.68 -31.95
N LYS A 1024 -10.00 -4.24 -31.82
CA LYS A 1024 -9.77 -5.68 -31.70
C LYS A 1024 -10.37 -6.25 -30.42
N ASP A 1025 -10.18 -5.58 -29.29
CA ASP A 1025 -10.71 -5.98 -28.00
C ASP A 1025 -12.25 -5.96 -28.02
N MET A 1026 -12.87 -4.95 -28.64
CA MET A 1026 -14.32 -4.91 -28.82
C MET A 1026 -14.84 -6.07 -29.68
N LYS A 1027 -14.18 -6.37 -30.80
CA LYS A 1027 -14.53 -7.51 -31.67
C LYS A 1027 -14.42 -8.85 -30.94
N ASN A 1028 -13.42 -9.01 -30.09
CA ASN A 1028 -13.24 -10.22 -29.30
C ASN A 1028 -14.26 -10.29 -28.15
N SER A 1029 -14.54 -9.18 -27.46
CA SER A 1029 -15.52 -9.14 -26.37
C SER A 1029 -16.95 -9.47 -26.82
N GLY A 1030 -17.35 -9.06 -28.04
CA GLY A 1030 -18.66 -9.41 -28.60
C GLY A 1030 -18.81 -10.89 -28.96
N SER A 1031 -17.71 -11.62 -29.17
CA SER A 1031 -17.73 -13.07 -29.49
C SER A 1031 -17.39 -13.97 -28.31
N GLN A 1032 -16.78 -13.43 -27.23
CA GLN A 1032 -16.41 -14.15 -26.01
C GLN A 1032 -17.49 -14.10 -24.92
N MET A 1033 -18.46 -13.19 -25.04
CA MET A 1033 -19.58 -13.04 -24.10
C MET A 1033 -20.42 -14.32 -23.97
N SER A 1034 -20.33 -15.25 -24.93
CA SER A 1034 -21.07 -16.52 -24.96
C SER A 1034 -20.29 -17.76 -24.48
N ARG A 1035 -19.02 -17.64 -24.05
CA ARG A 1035 -18.21 -18.85 -23.73
C ARG A 1035 -17.37 -18.83 -22.46
N GLN A 1036 -17.04 -17.69 -21.88
CA GLN A 1036 -16.02 -17.64 -20.80
C GLN A 1036 -16.56 -17.71 -19.36
N GLY A 1037 -17.87 -17.89 -19.17
CA GLY A 1037 -18.46 -18.26 -17.88
C GLY A 1037 -18.55 -19.79 -17.65
N LYS A 1038 -18.36 -20.62 -18.67
CA LYS A 1038 -18.42 -22.09 -18.53
C LYS A 1038 -17.00 -22.67 -18.52
N PRO A 1039 -16.64 -23.54 -17.56
CA PRO A 1039 -15.56 -24.48 -17.76
C PRO A 1039 -15.92 -25.29 -19.02
N GLN A 1040 -15.18 -25.11 -20.11
CA GLN A 1040 -15.22 -26.03 -21.24
C GLN A 1040 -14.65 -27.38 -20.79
N ASN A 1041 -15.49 -28.18 -20.12
CA ASN A 1041 -15.37 -29.62 -19.93
C ASN A 1041 -16.62 -30.15 -19.23
N ARG A 1042 -17.77 -30.15 -19.91
CA ARG A 1042 -18.84 -31.12 -19.68
C ARG A 1042 -19.38 -31.55 -21.05
N LEU A 1043 -19.28 -32.85 -21.31
CA LEU A 1043 -19.62 -33.46 -22.60
C LEU A 1043 -21.11 -33.29 -22.89
N ARG A 1044 -21.47 -32.55 -23.95
CA ARG A 1044 -22.75 -32.74 -24.63
C ARG A 1044 -22.62 -33.99 -25.51
N LEU A 1045 -23.32 -35.07 -25.16
CA LEU A 1045 -23.42 -36.27 -26.00
C LEU A 1045 -24.24 -35.97 -27.26
N GLY A 1046 -23.56 -35.76 -28.38
CA GLY A 1046 -24.09 -36.00 -29.71
C GLY A 1046 -23.60 -37.36 -30.20
N THR A 1047 -24.54 -38.28 -30.44
CA THR A 1047 -24.28 -39.57 -31.10
C THR A 1047 -23.77 -39.34 -32.52
N GLY A 1048 -22.51 -39.71 -32.81
CA GLY A 1048 -21.95 -39.61 -34.16
C GLY A 1048 -20.47 -39.98 -34.24
N ASN A 1049 -20.20 -41.23 -34.64
CA ASN A 1049 -18.89 -41.76 -35.00
C ASN A 1049 -18.04 -40.78 -35.83
N ARG A 1050 -16.88 -40.35 -35.33
CA ARG A 1050 -15.71 -40.04 -36.18
C ARG A 1050 -14.39 -40.44 -35.50
N ARG A 1051 -13.61 -41.18 -36.29
CA ARG A 1051 -12.32 -41.83 -35.98
C ARG A 1051 -11.28 -40.85 -35.45
N GLY A 1052 -10.47 -41.37 -34.53
CA GLY A 1052 -9.35 -40.67 -33.93
C GLY A 1052 -8.30 -40.21 -34.94
N SER A 1053 -7.66 -39.09 -34.60
CA SER A 1053 -6.31 -38.77 -35.03
C SER A 1053 -5.57 -38.14 -33.86
N ARG A 1054 -4.80 -38.99 -33.18
CA ARG A 1054 -3.65 -38.57 -32.38
C ARG A 1054 -2.71 -37.76 -33.29
N ARG A 1055 -2.61 -36.46 -33.01
CA ARG A 1055 -1.38 -35.68 -33.24
C ARG A 1055 -1.35 -34.54 -32.23
N GLY A 1056 -0.80 -34.86 -31.07
CA GLY A 1056 -0.37 -33.85 -30.11
C GLY A 1056 0.78 -33.07 -30.72
N GLY A 1057 0.54 -31.79 -30.96
CA GLY A 1057 1.55 -30.79 -31.29
C GLY A 1057 1.09 -29.49 -30.64
N ALA A 1058 1.86 -29.02 -29.66
CA ALA A 1058 1.61 -27.76 -28.98
C ALA A 1058 1.42 -26.64 -29.99
N ILE A 1059 0.30 -25.90 -29.88
CA ILE A 1059 0.05 -24.69 -30.66
C ILE A 1059 1.12 -23.68 -30.25
N ARG A 1060 2.12 -23.50 -31.12
CA ARG A 1060 3.10 -22.42 -31.05
C ARG A 1060 2.36 -21.10 -30.98
N MET A 1061 2.60 -20.34 -29.91
CA MET A 1061 2.32 -18.92 -29.83
C MET A 1061 2.78 -18.23 -31.11
N GLN A 1062 1.85 -17.60 -31.83
CA GLN A 1062 2.20 -16.65 -32.87
C GLN A 1062 2.96 -15.52 -32.20
N LYS A 1063 4.27 -15.46 -32.45
CA LYS A 1063 5.15 -14.40 -32.01
C LYS A 1063 4.60 -13.07 -32.53
N GLU A 1064 4.06 -12.25 -31.64
CA GLU A 1064 4.08 -10.80 -31.81
C GLU A 1064 5.52 -10.42 -32.14
N LYS A 1065 5.76 -9.84 -33.32
CA LYS A 1065 6.99 -9.09 -33.56
C LYS A 1065 6.85 -7.78 -32.79
N VAL A 1066 7.15 -7.84 -31.50
CA VAL A 1066 7.55 -6.67 -30.73
C VAL A 1066 8.85 -6.19 -31.36
N LEU A 1067 8.85 -4.95 -31.87
CA LEU A 1067 10.08 -4.27 -32.24
C LEU A 1067 10.93 -4.19 -30.97
N LEU A 1068 12.03 -4.94 -30.95
CA LEU A 1068 13.06 -4.80 -29.94
C LEU A 1068 13.56 -3.35 -30.01
N PRO A 1069 13.67 -2.66 -28.86
CA PRO A 1069 14.43 -1.43 -28.79
C PRO A 1069 15.84 -1.68 -29.32
N SER A 1070 16.43 -0.72 -30.04
CA SER A 1070 17.87 -0.75 -30.31
C SER A 1070 18.64 -0.71 -28.98
N GLU A 1071 19.87 -1.19 -29.00
CA GLU A 1071 20.81 -1.36 -27.86
C GLU A 1071 20.93 -0.10 -26.97
N ASP A 1072 20.54 1.07 -27.47
CA ASP A 1072 20.56 2.37 -26.80
C ASP A 1072 19.29 2.71 -25.97
N GLN A 1073 18.37 1.77 -25.73
CA GLN A 1073 17.15 2.01 -24.94
C GLN A 1073 17.06 1.16 -23.66
N TYR A 1074 18.21 0.85 -23.05
CA TYR A 1074 18.26 0.29 -21.70
C TYR A 1074 17.96 1.38 -20.65
N LYS A 1075 17.00 1.12 -19.75
CA LYS A 1075 16.90 1.78 -18.45
C LYS A 1075 17.04 0.69 -17.39
N VAL A 1076 18.11 0.75 -16.62
CA VAL A 1076 18.44 -0.15 -15.51
C VAL A 1076 17.25 -0.21 -14.51
N PRO A 1077 16.78 -1.40 -14.08
CA PRO A 1077 15.77 -1.54 -13.03
C PRO A 1077 16.22 -0.93 -11.69
N SER A 1078 15.29 -0.36 -10.91
CA SER A 1078 15.61 0.28 -9.62
C SER A 1078 16.22 -0.67 -8.58
N GLU A 1079 15.89 -1.96 -8.64
CA GLU A 1079 16.41 -2.99 -7.74
C GLU A 1079 17.90 -3.33 -8.03
N PHE A 1080 18.33 -3.25 -9.29
CA PHE A 1080 19.74 -3.47 -9.69
C PHE A 1080 20.64 -2.31 -9.24
N ARG A 1081 20.08 -1.09 -9.18
CA ARG A 1081 20.74 0.10 -8.64
C ARG A 1081 20.85 0.04 -7.10
N GLU A 1082 19.94 -0.65 -6.42
CA GLU A 1082 20.02 -0.90 -4.98
C GLU A 1082 21.04 -2.01 -4.63
N GLU A 1083 21.12 -3.11 -5.39
CA GLU A 1083 22.13 -4.16 -5.18
C GLU A 1083 23.57 -3.67 -5.37
N ILE A 1084 23.83 -2.79 -6.35
CA ILE A 1084 25.16 -2.21 -6.55
C ILE A 1084 25.50 -1.21 -5.42
N LEU A 1085 24.51 -0.43 -4.94
CA LEU A 1085 24.69 0.47 -3.80
C LEU A 1085 24.91 -0.27 -2.46
N ASP A 1086 24.39 -1.49 -2.30
CA ASP A 1086 24.60 -2.31 -1.11
C ASP A 1086 25.94 -3.09 -1.17
N ALA A 1087 26.41 -3.45 -2.37
CA ALA A 1087 27.74 -3.98 -2.59
C ALA A 1087 28.86 -2.94 -2.36
N MET A 1088 28.62 -1.66 -2.71
CA MET A 1088 29.54 -0.53 -2.47
C MET A 1088 29.79 -0.22 -0.97
N LYS A 1089 28.97 -0.75 -0.06
CA LYS A 1089 29.07 -0.49 1.39
C LYS A 1089 29.90 -1.53 2.16
N LYS A 1090 30.33 -2.62 1.51
CA LYS A 1090 31.18 -3.66 2.15
C LYS A 1090 32.66 -3.28 1.98
N GLU A 1091 33.46 -3.41 3.04
CA GLU A 1091 34.88 -3.01 3.05
C GLU A 1091 35.71 -3.79 2.01
N THR A 1092 36.47 -3.06 1.20
CA THR A 1092 37.37 -3.61 0.17
C THR A 1092 38.84 -3.46 0.59
N PRO A 1093 39.77 -4.32 0.13
CA PRO A 1093 41.19 -4.19 0.44
C PRO A 1093 41.76 -2.89 -0.16
N LYS A 1094 42.39 -2.04 0.69
CA LYS A 1094 42.85 -0.66 0.38
C LYS A 1094 43.64 -0.47 -0.93
N ASN A 1095 44.26 -1.52 -1.45
CA ASN A 1095 45.12 -1.46 -2.64
C ASN A 1095 44.33 -1.63 -3.95
N TYR A 1096 43.07 -2.11 -3.89
CA TYR A 1096 42.23 -2.37 -5.07
C TYR A 1096 40.87 -1.65 -5.01
N GLU A 1097 40.66 -0.82 -3.99
CA GLU A 1097 39.42 -0.07 -3.75
C GLU A 1097 39.04 0.87 -4.91
N GLN A 1098 40.03 1.42 -5.65
CA GLN A 1098 39.78 2.28 -6.80
C GLN A 1098 39.33 1.50 -8.04
N LEU A 1099 40.00 0.39 -8.38
CA LEU A 1099 39.68 -0.46 -9.54
C LEU A 1099 38.30 -1.13 -9.39
N VAL A 1100 37.97 -1.53 -8.16
CA VAL A 1100 36.66 -2.14 -7.86
C VAL A 1100 35.54 -1.10 -7.93
N ASN A 1101 35.77 0.13 -7.47
CA ASN A 1101 34.80 1.22 -7.63
C ASN A 1101 34.61 1.63 -9.10
N GLU A 1102 35.65 1.60 -9.91
CA GLU A 1102 35.59 1.88 -11.36
C GLU A 1102 34.76 0.81 -12.09
N TYR A 1103 35.03 -0.47 -11.84
CA TYR A 1103 34.30 -1.60 -12.42
C TYR A 1103 32.79 -1.58 -12.07
N TYR A 1104 32.43 -1.25 -10.82
CA TYR A 1104 31.02 -1.16 -10.43
C TYR A 1104 30.34 0.13 -10.91
N ARG A 1105 31.09 1.21 -11.18
CA ARG A 1105 30.53 2.44 -11.76
C ARG A 1105 30.22 2.28 -13.25
N GLU A 1106 31.02 1.51 -13.99
CA GLU A 1106 30.71 1.10 -15.37
C GLU A 1106 29.44 0.23 -15.47
N LEU A 1107 29.12 -0.54 -14.43
CA LEU A 1107 27.91 -1.38 -14.37
C LEU A 1107 26.61 -0.62 -14.04
N VAL A 1108 26.67 0.62 -13.56
CA VAL A 1108 25.49 1.43 -13.14
C VAL A 1108 25.10 2.52 -14.15
N GLN A 1109 25.94 2.80 -15.16
CA GLN A 1109 25.58 3.69 -16.27
C GLN A 1109 24.70 2.98 -17.31
#